data_AF-A0AA41E9C6-F1
#
_entry.id   AF-A0AA41E9C6-F1
#
_cell.length_a   1.000
_cell.length_b   1.000
_cell.length_c   1.000
_cell.angle_alpha   90.00
_cell.angle_beta   90.00
_cell.angle_gamma   90.00
#
_symmetry.space_group_name_H-M   'P 1'
#
loop_
_entity.id
_entity.type
_entity.pdbx_description
1 polymer ?
#
loop_
_entity_poly.entity_id
_entity_poly.type
_entity_poly.pdbx_seq_one_letter_code
_entity_poly.pdbx_strand_id
1 'polypeptide(L)'
;MPKLPNRRADRRRHGCEKAKPAGLGRIATPAIRAMPRACCRHSFGFSNKASAPVFSRVTFGQYDRIASFDRLDVNRSDTTMTAITPTVSPVETRSDELHPNAAIDARPPSPDGSPKGLHAASPLGGLPRRSSTQMPSRHASRGTSTPARSTDVHRQHEDAESVHARQPADAASGSHAHDGGIGEIVRRDAIQSDTAVLASLATLQQALEQQKNRPIDREALARVLQTVRFDPLHRDARAMPTSHRELVSHISDEQLQQWYTALSVTEDQVRGMESAAYWAGLKIPSSSTAFNVISYFAAPLAFTRASNPWNSVIFSLLLVVLQPLVTAPVQSLVIGSVDYRRRLKDPELRLDKTTINSGTTQPALKQKIDDTIAAVRDSEAEVTELFKRHGLAGPDGTIHPDRIDTCVLSDAEKQALTAQCRSHLDHLISLCTLTGQMQALDGAHARQIESTLWQILPRAVRSGSGIVAPFIRKPGAFAPDSPLGKLVPHKLPPYGVTGVSVCIAMTALIAQHFAAARDEVNGLRLEHKLNMLHADLFAEGKADVLHRRGTIEADDIDIDKCRNMVVSAEVNVVLKVADRVAARLALLKNERRAEPADNDNEIDLRDLEEGRATGTHALDAKIAAYERDVENLRRLVVTENLHDDTRALLADALNGTHAFAWEEAVAKLTKPLEFTSQVSQRIGQTFTLGVLGSAGALAGGRVVSAALKGSDHISLTVQFCLALASALVGLIAASTQGMVTNIKNQRRDANPEDGAMSFREQTFRGMGAPVEWAANSIASRQGITRASAAIAEFQQQAQRIGASLERLIALEPEARREA
;
A
#
# COMPACT_ATOMS: atom_id res chain seq x y z
N MET A 1 -62.19 45.98 -36.52
CA MET A 1 -62.09 45.88 -38.00
C MET A 1 -61.96 44.40 -38.40
N PRO A 2 -62.58 43.93 -39.51
CA PRO A 2 -62.73 42.49 -39.78
C PRO A 2 -62.00 41.98 -41.04
N LYS A 3 -61.76 40.66 -41.13
CA LYS A 3 -62.27 39.77 -42.21
C LYS A 3 -61.95 38.27 -41.96
N LEU A 4 -62.96 37.43 -42.21
CA LEU A 4 -63.01 35.95 -42.30
C LEU A 4 -62.69 35.47 -43.75
N PRO A 5 -62.86 34.19 -44.20
CA PRO A 5 -63.33 32.91 -43.59
C PRO A 5 -62.33 31.71 -43.83
N ASN A 6 -62.52 30.40 -43.57
CA ASN A 6 -63.64 29.41 -43.74
C ASN A 6 -63.41 28.19 -42.80
N ARG A 7 -64.43 27.54 -42.18
CA ARG A 7 -65.25 26.36 -42.64
C ARG A 7 -64.40 25.18 -43.18
N ARG A 8 -64.62 23.89 -42.87
CA ARG A 8 -65.69 23.03 -42.24
C ARG A 8 -65.05 21.63 -41.92
N ALA A 9 -65.61 20.59 -41.27
CA ALA A 9 -66.82 20.30 -40.46
C ALA A 9 -66.69 18.89 -39.79
N ASP A 10 -67.57 18.56 -38.83
CA ASP A 10 -68.15 17.21 -38.54
C ASP A 10 -67.22 16.05 -38.01
N ARG A 11 -67.65 15.07 -37.17
CA ARG A 11 -68.90 14.85 -36.37
C ARG A 11 -68.75 13.65 -35.37
N ARG A 12 -69.55 13.68 -34.27
CA ARG A 12 -70.02 12.60 -33.34
C ARG A 12 -69.21 12.44 -32.01
N ARG A 13 -69.78 12.57 -30.79
CA ARG A 13 -70.89 11.83 -30.06
C ARG A 13 -70.50 10.39 -29.71
N HIS A 14 -70.65 9.80 -28.50
CA HIS A 14 -71.13 10.15 -27.13
C HIS A 14 -70.25 9.34 -26.11
N GLY A 15 -70.30 9.41 -24.77
CA GLY A 15 -71.04 10.24 -23.79
C GLY A 15 -71.53 9.43 -22.55
N CYS A 16 -71.30 9.92 -21.30
CA CYS A 16 -71.73 9.35 -19.99
C CYS A 16 -71.07 7.99 -19.57
N GLU A 17 -70.99 7.54 -18.30
CA GLU A 17 -71.34 8.15 -16.99
C GLU A 17 -70.51 7.58 -15.79
N LYS A 18 -70.85 7.99 -14.56
CA LYS A 18 -70.18 7.70 -13.27
C LYS A 18 -70.46 6.28 -12.75
N ALA A 19 -69.53 5.71 -11.96
CA ALA A 19 -69.84 4.96 -10.73
C ALA A 19 -68.63 4.78 -9.78
N LYS A 20 -68.84 5.05 -8.49
CA LYS A 20 -68.08 4.59 -7.31
C LYS A 20 -69.14 4.11 -6.29
N PRO A 21 -68.97 2.97 -5.61
CA PRO A 21 -68.52 2.97 -4.20
C PRO A 21 -67.58 1.76 -3.86
N ALA A 22 -66.54 1.88 -3.02
CA ALA A 22 -66.47 1.90 -1.54
C ALA A 22 -66.39 0.49 -0.87
N GLY A 23 -65.47 0.33 0.11
CA GLY A 23 -65.17 -0.93 0.83
C GLY A 23 -63.66 -1.12 1.10
N LEU A 24 -63.02 -0.42 2.04
CA LEU A 24 -62.83 -0.73 3.47
C LEU A 24 -61.96 -1.99 3.78
N GLY A 25 -60.76 -1.75 4.35
CA GLY A 25 -59.87 -2.77 4.93
C GLY A 25 -58.59 -2.12 5.50
N ARG A 26 -58.42 -2.12 6.84
CA ARG A 26 -57.26 -1.55 7.55
C ARG A 26 -56.34 -2.65 8.10
N ILE A 27 -55.03 -2.58 7.85
CA ILE A 27 -53.92 -3.03 8.74
C ILE A 27 -52.72 -2.11 8.41
N ALA A 28 -52.45 -1.05 9.17
CA ALA A 28 -51.66 -0.98 10.41
C ALA A 28 -50.13 -1.05 10.20
N THR A 29 -49.48 0.12 10.27
CA THR A 29 -48.02 0.34 10.33
C THR A 29 -47.55 0.40 11.80
N PRO A 30 -46.32 0.00 12.14
CA PRO A 30 -45.60 0.55 13.28
C PRO A 30 -44.68 1.71 12.84
N ALA A 31 -44.73 2.83 13.57
CA ALA A 31 -43.98 4.04 13.24
C ALA A 31 -42.56 4.04 13.84
N ILE A 32 -41.59 4.53 13.08
CA ILE A 32 -40.27 4.93 13.61
C ILE A 32 -40.43 6.31 14.25
N ARG A 33 -40.13 6.43 15.55
CA ARG A 33 -40.35 7.64 16.34
C ARG A 33 -39.10 8.52 16.39
N ALA A 34 -39.33 9.82 16.15
CA ALA A 34 -38.45 10.98 16.26
C ALA A 34 -37.08 10.86 16.97
N MET A 35 -36.04 11.38 16.30
CA MET A 35 -34.88 12.01 16.97
C MET A 35 -35.19 13.49 17.28
N PRO A 36 -34.62 14.07 18.37
CA PRO A 36 -34.91 15.43 18.79
C PRO A 36 -34.19 16.50 17.95
N ARG A 37 -34.78 17.69 17.90
CA ARG A 37 -34.13 18.91 17.40
C ARG A 37 -33.27 19.53 18.50
N ALA A 38 -31.98 19.75 18.23
CA ALA A 38 -31.17 20.71 18.95
C ALA A 38 -30.64 21.75 17.95
N CYS A 39 -31.03 23.01 18.13
CA CYS A 39 -30.48 24.13 17.38
C CYS A 39 -29.21 24.62 18.07
N CYS A 40 -28.11 24.82 17.32
CA CYS A 40 -27.23 25.95 17.60
C CYS A 40 -26.54 26.43 16.32
N ARG A 41 -26.44 27.76 16.16
CA ARG A 41 -25.87 28.41 14.97
C ARG A 41 -24.35 28.34 15.01
N HIS A 42 -23.71 28.07 13.88
CA HIS A 42 -22.47 28.74 13.50
C HIS A 42 -22.56 29.14 12.01
N SER A 43 -22.26 30.40 11.72
CA SER A 43 -22.56 31.01 10.43
C SER A 43 -21.41 30.86 9.44
N PHE A 44 -21.67 30.22 8.29
CA PHE A 44 -20.88 30.41 7.07
C PHE A 44 -21.81 30.86 5.94
N GLY A 45 -21.61 32.09 5.47
CA GLY A 45 -22.48 32.73 4.48
C GLY A 45 -22.20 32.22 3.07
N PHE A 46 -23.11 31.40 2.54
CA PHE A 46 -23.16 31.11 1.10
C PHE A 46 -23.93 32.20 0.36
N SER A 47 -23.24 32.96 -0.50
CA SER A 47 -23.88 33.86 -1.47
C SER A 47 -24.24 33.07 -2.74
N ASN A 48 -25.54 32.95 -3.01
CA ASN A 48 -26.04 32.28 -4.22
C ASN A 48 -25.91 33.20 -5.45
N LYS A 49 -24.95 32.90 -6.34
CA LYS A 49 -25.09 33.20 -7.78
C LYS A 49 -24.63 32.00 -8.61
N ALA A 50 -25.60 31.33 -9.22
CA ALA A 50 -25.34 30.28 -10.20
C ALA A 50 -24.89 30.91 -11.53
N SER A 51 -23.72 30.50 -12.02
CA SER A 51 -23.21 30.81 -13.36
C SER A 51 -22.65 29.53 -13.97
N ALA A 52 -23.20 29.10 -15.11
CA ALA A 52 -22.71 27.93 -15.83
C ALA A 52 -21.34 28.22 -16.49
N PRO A 53 -20.42 27.24 -16.57
CA PRO A 53 -19.19 27.40 -17.32
C PRO A 53 -19.48 27.37 -18.83
N VAL A 54 -19.36 28.54 -19.48
CA VAL A 54 -19.41 28.67 -20.94
C VAL A 54 -18.10 28.12 -21.52
N PHE A 55 -18.21 27.09 -22.37
CA PHE A 55 -17.10 26.67 -23.23
C PHE A 55 -16.91 27.71 -24.35
N SER A 56 -15.90 28.56 -24.23
CA SER A 56 -15.48 29.48 -25.30
C SER A 56 -14.58 28.78 -26.33
N ARG A 57 -14.83 29.05 -27.62
CA ARG A 57 -14.03 28.59 -28.75
C ARG A 57 -12.57 29.03 -28.62
N VAL A 58 -11.63 28.12 -28.93
CA VAL A 58 -10.29 28.49 -29.38
C VAL A 58 -10.25 28.29 -30.90
N THR A 59 -10.21 29.40 -31.64
CA THR A 59 -10.01 29.42 -33.09
C THR A 59 -8.52 29.51 -33.43
N PHE A 60 -8.06 28.69 -34.38
CA PHE A 60 -6.75 28.86 -35.02
C PHE A 60 -6.71 30.17 -35.81
N GLY A 61 -5.59 30.90 -35.74
CA GLY A 61 -5.39 32.13 -36.49
C GLY A 61 -3.94 32.64 -36.44
N GLN A 62 -3.24 32.44 -37.56
CA GLN A 62 -2.10 33.22 -38.10
C GLN A 62 -1.05 33.80 -37.14
N TYR A 63 0.17 33.24 -37.23
CA TYR A 63 1.38 34.04 -37.35
C TYR A 63 2.01 33.73 -38.70
N ASP A 64 2.51 34.76 -39.39
CA ASP A 64 3.05 34.66 -40.74
C ASP A 64 4.31 35.54 -40.91
N ARG A 65 5.26 35.03 -41.70
CA ARG A 65 6.50 35.65 -42.23
C ARG A 65 7.81 35.72 -41.42
N ILE A 66 8.88 35.68 -42.24
CA ILE A 66 10.32 35.88 -41.99
C ILE A 66 11.01 34.63 -41.37
N ALA A 67 11.92 33.91 -42.04
CA ALA A 67 12.51 34.08 -43.38
C ALA A 67 12.77 32.74 -44.10
N SER A 68 12.91 32.82 -45.42
CA SER A 68 13.22 31.70 -46.33
C SER A 68 14.72 31.48 -46.51
N PHE A 69 15.17 30.21 -46.53
CA PHE A 69 16.33 29.78 -47.31
C PHE A 69 16.10 28.36 -47.85
N ASP A 70 16.65 28.09 -49.03
CA ASP A 70 16.30 26.96 -49.90
C ASP A 70 17.34 25.83 -49.85
N ARG A 71 16.92 24.60 -50.16
CA ARG A 71 17.72 23.41 -50.55
C ARG A 71 18.94 22.97 -49.71
N LEU A 72 18.91 21.73 -49.18
CA LEU A 72 19.58 20.58 -49.82
C LEU A 72 19.34 19.23 -49.09
N ASP A 73 19.39 18.18 -49.92
CA ASP A 73 19.69 16.77 -49.71
C ASP A 73 18.91 15.82 -48.77
N VAL A 74 18.55 14.72 -49.42
CA VAL A 74 18.07 13.46 -48.88
C VAL A 74 19.23 12.70 -48.23
N ASN A 75 19.12 12.35 -46.94
CA ASN A 75 19.54 11.00 -46.55
C ASN A 75 18.88 10.45 -45.28
N ARG A 76 18.56 9.16 -45.38
CA ARG A 76 18.12 8.20 -44.36
C ARG A 76 18.54 8.49 -42.92
N SER A 77 17.61 8.31 -41.99
CA SER A 77 17.89 7.99 -40.59
C SER A 77 16.75 7.13 -40.02
N ASP A 78 16.89 5.81 -40.12
CA ASP A 78 15.98 4.86 -39.49
C ASP A 78 16.08 4.99 -37.96
N THR A 79 15.12 5.66 -37.33
CA THR A 79 14.99 5.70 -35.86
C THR A 79 13.91 4.72 -35.44
N THR A 80 14.30 3.46 -35.24
CA THR A 80 13.38 2.39 -34.84
C THR A 80 12.91 2.61 -33.39
N MET A 81 11.65 3.01 -33.23
CA MET A 81 11.03 3.20 -31.91
C MET A 81 10.87 1.83 -31.22
N THR A 82 11.81 1.48 -30.34
CA THR A 82 11.86 0.16 -29.70
C THR A 82 10.80 0.06 -28.60
N ALA A 83 9.71 -0.64 -28.88
CA ALA A 83 8.69 -0.96 -27.88
C ALA A 83 9.27 -1.98 -26.87
N ILE A 84 9.60 -1.52 -25.67
CA ILE A 84 10.05 -2.39 -24.57
C ILE A 84 8.88 -3.30 -24.15
N THR A 85 8.91 -4.52 -24.68
CA THR A 85 8.00 -5.61 -24.33
C THR A 85 8.70 -6.46 -23.27
N PRO A 86 8.01 -6.94 -22.22
CA PRO A 86 8.63 -7.81 -21.23
C PRO A 86 8.81 -9.22 -21.83
N THR A 87 9.98 -9.50 -22.38
CA THR A 87 10.32 -10.82 -22.92
C THR A 87 10.68 -11.79 -21.79
N VAL A 88 9.98 -12.91 -21.72
CA VAL A 88 10.37 -14.09 -20.94
C VAL A 88 10.99 -15.09 -21.91
N SER A 89 12.22 -15.52 -21.66
CA SER A 89 12.88 -16.64 -22.36
C SER A 89 13.72 -17.47 -21.38
N PRO A 90 13.87 -18.78 -21.61
CA PRO A 90 14.45 -19.71 -20.64
C PRO A 90 15.98 -19.86 -20.77
N VAL A 91 16.55 -20.56 -19.78
CA VAL A 91 17.97 -20.91 -19.64
C VAL A 91 18.42 -21.94 -20.67
N GLU A 92 19.60 -21.75 -21.28
CA GLU A 92 20.43 -22.85 -21.76
C GLU A 92 21.93 -22.48 -21.69
N THR A 93 22.80 -23.47 -21.45
CA THR A 93 24.21 -23.32 -21.07
C THR A 93 25.18 -23.65 -22.21
N ARG A 94 26.25 -22.85 -22.43
CA ARG A 94 27.65 -23.35 -22.56
C ARG A 94 28.72 -22.25 -22.57
N SER A 95 29.93 -22.64 -22.19
CA SER A 95 31.19 -21.88 -22.15
C SER A 95 31.76 -21.50 -23.53
N ASP A 96 32.62 -20.48 -23.59
CA ASP A 96 34.07 -20.63 -23.89
C ASP A 96 34.85 -19.30 -23.77
N GLU A 97 36.18 -19.39 -23.66
CA GLU A 97 37.14 -18.32 -23.37
C GLU A 97 37.61 -17.53 -24.61
N LEU A 98 38.05 -16.26 -24.49
CA LEU A 98 39.43 -15.85 -24.81
C LEU A 98 39.78 -14.36 -24.49
N HIS A 99 41.09 -14.14 -24.35
CA HIS A 99 41.91 -13.01 -23.84
C HIS A 99 41.76 -11.55 -24.38
N PRO A 100 42.42 -10.55 -23.70
CA PRO A 100 42.29 -9.11 -23.96
C PRO A 100 43.50 -8.45 -24.67
N ASN A 101 43.31 -7.22 -25.18
CA ASN A 101 44.27 -6.13 -25.44
C ASN A 101 43.48 -4.93 -26.04
N ALA A 102 43.85 -3.63 -26.01
CA ALA A 102 45.07 -2.94 -25.59
C ALA A 102 44.74 -1.54 -24.96
N ALA A 103 45.77 -0.76 -24.60
CA ALA A 103 45.69 0.51 -23.86
C ALA A 103 45.87 1.78 -24.74
N ILE A 104 46.12 2.94 -24.09
CA ILE A 104 46.54 4.26 -24.63
C ILE A 104 45.33 5.11 -25.11
N ASP A 105 45.16 6.41 -24.81
CA ASP A 105 46.12 7.47 -24.45
C ASP A 105 45.61 8.50 -23.42
N ALA A 106 46.46 9.41 -22.95
CA ALA A 106 46.13 10.44 -21.96
C ALA A 106 46.59 11.87 -22.34
N ARG A 107 45.77 12.90 -22.05
CA ARG A 107 46.18 14.17 -21.38
C ARG A 107 45.03 15.16 -21.13
N PRO A 108 45.17 16.10 -20.16
CA PRO A 108 44.11 17.00 -19.70
C PRO A 108 44.30 18.46 -20.19
N PRO A 109 43.33 19.35 -19.89
CA PRO A 109 43.59 20.77 -19.66
C PRO A 109 43.47 21.16 -18.17
N SER A 110 44.24 22.19 -17.80
CA SER A 110 44.42 22.73 -16.44
C SER A 110 43.48 23.93 -16.14
N PRO A 111 43.49 24.51 -14.92
CA PRO A 111 42.35 25.26 -14.38
C PRO A 111 42.38 26.77 -14.63
N ASP A 112 41.23 27.43 -14.45
CA ASP A 112 41.15 28.81 -13.98
C ASP A 112 39.75 29.13 -13.39
N GLY A 113 39.70 29.91 -12.30
CA GLY A 113 38.43 30.39 -11.71
C GLY A 113 38.28 30.27 -10.19
N SER A 114 39.06 31.03 -9.42
CA SER A 114 38.86 31.18 -7.96
C SER A 114 37.62 32.04 -7.59
N PRO A 115 37.05 31.89 -6.38
CA PRO A 115 35.65 32.19 -6.11
C PRO A 115 35.36 33.60 -5.55
N LYS A 116 34.09 34.01 -5.62
CA LYS A 116 33.56 35.15 -4.86
C LYS A 116 32.51 34.71 -3.81
N GLY A 117 32.99 34.61 -2.58
CA GLY A 117 32.38 35.22 -1.39
C GLY A 117 30.92 34.92 -1.00
N LEU A 118 30.79 34.15 0.09
CA LEU A 118 29.80 34.29 1.18
C LEU A 118 28.29 34.35 0.83
N HIS A 119 27.57 33.33 1.28
CA HIS A 119 26.84 33.46 2.56
C HIS A 119 26.77 32.09 3.25
N ALA A 120 27.30 32.01 4.48
CA ALA A 120 27.24 30.79 5.28
C ALA A 120 25.84 30.63 5.88
N ALA A 121 25.16 29.53 5.55
CA ALA A 121 24.00 29.03 6.26
C ALA A 121 24.39 27.70 6.91
N SER A 122 24.59 27.71 8.23
CA SER A 122 24.84 26.49 8.99
C SER A 122 23.63 25.55 8.88
N PRO A 123 23.80 24.25 8.56
CA PRO A 123 22.75 23.27 8.76
C PRO A 123 22.60 23.07 10.27
N LEU A 124 21.56 23.68 10.84
CA LEU A 124 21.15 23.47 12.22
C LEU A 124 20.86 21.98 12.47
N GLY A 125 21.28 21.49 13.64
CA GLY A 125 21.20 20.08 13.98
C GLY A 125 19.77 19.52 13.91
N GLY A 126 19.65 18.31 13.35
CA GLY A 126 18.42 17.54 13.41
C GLY A 126 18.09 17.16 14.85
N LEU A 127 17.11 17.85 15.43
CA LEU A 127 16.55 17.48 16.73
C LEU A 127 16.01 16.04 16.69
N PRO A 128 16.19 15.25 17.76
CA PRO A 128 15.57 13.94 17.86
C PRO A 128 14.05 14.09 17.82
N ARG A 129 13.41 13.35 16.91
CA ARG A 129 11.96 13.31 16.77
C ARG A 129 11.36 12.73 18.05
N ARG A 130 10.84 13.59 18.94
CA ARG A 130 10.13 13.17 20.17
C ARG A 130 8.92 12.29 19.81
N SER A 131 9.14 10.99 19.72
CA SER A 131 8.09 9.99 19.92
C SER A 131 7.79 9.94 21.42
N SER A 132 6.52 10.16 21.78
CA SER A 132 6.04 10.07 23.15
C SER A 132 5.87 8.62 23.60
N THR A 133 6.98 7.89 23.67
CA THR A 133 7.03 6.56 24.27
C THR A 133 6.95 6.72 25.80
N GLN A 134 5.73 6.69 26.36
CA GLN A 134 5.54 6.59 27.81
C GLN A 134 6.00 5.21 28.29
N MET A 135 7.28 5.13 28.64
CA MET A 135 7.84 4.02 29.42
C MET A 135 7.42 4.17 30.89
N PRO A 136 6.85 3.14 31.53
CA PRO A 136 6.60 3.15 32.96
C PRO A 136 7.93 3.07 33.73
N SER A 137 8.11 3.91 34.74
CA SER A 137 9.32 3.95 35.56
C SER A 137 9.48 2.66 36.38
N ARG A 138 10.63 1.99 36.26
CA ARG A 138 11.04 0.94 37.19
C ARG A 138 11.93 1.53 38.27
N HIS A 139 11.36 1.77 39.46
CA HIS A 139 12.16 1.95 40.66
C HIS A 139 12.88 0.63 41.00
N ALA A 140 14.19 0.73 41.23
CA ALA A 140 14.98 -0.38 41.72
C ALA A 140 14.57 -0.75 43.15
N SER A 141 14.31 -2.04 43.39
CA SER A 141 14.27 -2.63 44.73
C SER A 141 15.22 -3.82 44.77
N ARG A 142 16.31 -3.68 45.54
CA ARG A 142 17.19 -4.80 45.88
C ARG A 142 16.43 -5.79 46.76
N GLY A 143 16.50 -7.08 46.44
CA GLY A 143 15.90 -8.15 47.23
C GLY A 143 16.62 -9.48 46.99
N THR A 144 17.76 -9.68 47.65
CA THR A 144 18.50 -10.95 47.64
C THR A 144 17.80 -12.02 48.48
N SER A 145 17.54 -13.20 47.92
CA SER A 145 17.85 -14.50 48.57
C SER A 145 17.43 -15.74 47.76
N THR A 146 18.31 -16.72 47.79
CA THR A 146 18.14 -18.17 47.53
C THR A 146 19.01 -18.89 48.60
N PRO A 147 18.98 -20.23 48.79
CA PRO A 147 17.97 -21.24 48.45
C PRO A 147 17.69 -22.26 49.60
N ALA A 148 16.65 -23.10 49.45
CA ALA A 148 16.53 -24.47 50.02
C ALA A 148 15.37 -25.18 49.30
N ARG A 149 15.34 -26.43 48.81
CA ARG A 149 16.14 -27.71 48.85
C ARG A 149 15.29 -28.84 49.47
N SER A 150 15.18 -29.95 48.72
CA SER A 150 14.49 -31.23 49.05
C SER A 150 12.95 -31.19 48.99
N THR A 151 12.22 -32.26 48.64
CA THR A 151 12.59 -33.69 48.47
C THR A 151 12.10 -34.36 47.19
N ASP A 152 12.99 -35.20 46.68
CA ASP A 152 12.86 -36.39 45.83
C ASP A 152 11.59 -37.29 45.83
N VAL A 153 11.48 -38.06 44.72
CA VAL A 153 10.96 -39.46 44.58
C VAL A 153 9.43 -39.71 44.57
N HIS A 154 8.86 -40.10 43.41
CA HIS A 154 8.78 -41.51 42.97
C HIS A 154 8.49 -41.65 41.44
N ARG A 155 8.46 -42.88 40.91
CA ARG A 155 8.69 -43.25 39.49
C ARG A 155 7.66 -44.29 39.00
N GLN A 156 7.57 -44.50 37.67
CA GLN A 156 6.91 -45.62 36.96
C GLN A 156 5.36 -45.62 36.93
N HIS A 157 4.66 -46.18 35.92
CA HIS A 157 5.08 -46.80 34.64
C HIS A 157 4.08 -46.45 33.52
N GLU A 158 4.54 -46.68 32.30
CA GLU A 158 3.86 -46.76 31.00
C GLU A 158 2.54 -47.58 31.00
N ASP A 159 1.59 -47.24 30.12
CA ASP A 159 1.38 -48.03 28.89
C ASP A 159 0.45 -47.33 27.88
N ALA A 160 0.43 -47.85 26.65
CA ALA A 160 -0.11 -47.19 25.45
C ALA A 160 -1.42 -47.83 24.91
N GLU A 161 -1.74 -47.48 23.65
CA GLU A 161 -2.87 -47.94 22.82
C GLU A 161 -4.25 -47.30 23.11
N SER A 162 -5.17 -47.22 22.15
CA SER A 162 -5.21 -46.57 20.82
C SER A 162 -6.59 -46.89 20.19
N VAL A 163 -7.02 -46.10 19.20
CA VAL A 163 -8.01 -46.47 18.15
C VAL A 163 -9.54 -46.47 18.47
N HIS A 164 -10.25 -45.68 17.66
CA HIS A 164 -11.66 -45.75 17.18
C HIS A 164 -12.90 -45.57 18.09
N ALA A 165 -13.42 -44.35 18.05
CA ALA A 165 -14.72 -43.98 17.45
C ALA A 165 -15.90 -45.01 17.44
N ARG A 166 -17.00 -44.65 18.12
CA ARG A 166 -18.32 -44.33 17.50
C ARG A 166 -19.35 -43.88 18.54
N GLN A 167 -20.31 -43.04 18.12
CA GLN A 167 -21.55 -42.79 18.85
C GLN A 167 -22.40 -44.07 18.92
N PRO A 168 -23.34 -44.13 19.88
CA PRO A 168 -24.73 -44.20 19.44
C PRO A 168 -25.65 -43.20 20.15
N ALA A 169 -26.70 -42.79 19.45
CA ALA A 169 -27.92 -42.26 20.06
C ALA A 169 -28.94 -43.41 20.17
N ASP A 170 -29.73 -43.47 21.24
CA ASP A 170 -31.17 -43.14 21.17
C ASP A 170 -31.98 -43.46 22.44
N ALA A 171 -32.95 -42.58 22.65
CA ALA A 171 -34.10 -42.53 23.56
C ALA A 171 -34.67 -43.78 24.28
N ALA A 172 -35.17 -43.54 25.51
CA ALA A 172 -36.43 -44.12 26.02
C ALA A 172 -37.11 -43.28 27.13
N SER A 173 -38.44 -43.11 27.04
CA SER A 173 -39.42 -42.69 28.09
C SER A 173 -39.30 -41.29 28.75
N GLY A 174 -40.35 -40.53 29.04
CA GLY A 174 -41.78 -40.82 29.07
C GLY A 174 -42.58 -40.01 30.12
N SER A 175 -42.86 -38.73 29.84
CA SER A 175 -44.01 -37.91 30.33
C SER A 175 -44.20 -37.47 31.82
N HIS A 176 -44.72 -36.23 31.97
CA HIS A 176 -45.40 -35.58 33.13
C HIS A 176 -44.57 -35.30 34.41
N ALA A 177 -44.45 -34.09 34.97
CA ALA A 177 -45.39 -32.95 35.06
C ALA A 177 -44.69 -31.60 35.45
N HIS A 178 -45.46 -30.49 35.47
CA HIS A 178 -45.10 -29.20 36.12
C HIS A 178 -44.69 -29.40 37.61
N ASP A 179 -43.92 -28.54 38.28
CA ASP A 179 -43.75 -27.08 38.14
C ASP A 179 -42.38 -26.60 38.69
N GLY A 180 -41.94 -25.38 38.33
CA GLY A 180 -40.80 -24.69 38.95
C GLY A 180 -39.40 -24.94 38.34
N GLY A 181 -39.07 -24.25 37.23
CA GLY A 181 -37.74 -24.37 36.60
C GLY A 181 -37.22 -23.20 35.76
N ILE A 182 -37.99 -22.12 35.55
CA ILE A 182 -37.59 -21.04 34.63
C ILE A 182 -36.39 -20.22 35.17
N GLY A 183 -36.29 -20.05 36.49
CA GLY A 183 -35.17 -19.34 37.12
C GLY A 183 -33.84 -20.10 37.15
N GLU A 184 -33.84 -21.42 36.89
CA GLU A 184 -32.61 -22.23 36.91
C GLU A 184 -32.10 -22.55 35.51
N ILE A 185 -32.99 -22.68 34.50
CA ILE A 185 -32.60 -22.91 33.10
C ILE A 185 -31.94 -21.64 32.53
N VAL A 186 -32.55 -20.46 32.71
CA VAL A 186 -31.94 -19.17 32.26
C VAL A 186 -30.60 -18.92 32.97
N ARG A 187 -30.45 -19.36 34.22
CA ARG A 187 -29.21 -19.23 34.98
C ARG A 187 -28.16 -20.26 34.54
N ARG A 188 -28.54 -21.49 34.19
CA ARG A 188 -27.64 -22.50 33.61
C ARG A 188 -27.18 -22.11 32.21
N ASP A 189 -28.06 -21.57 31.37
CA ASP A 189 -27.68 -21.08 30.04
C ASP A 189 -26.72 -19.88 30.14
N ALA A 190 -27.01 -18.91 31.02
CA ALA A 190 -26.11 -17.78 31.28
C ALA A 190 -24.75 -18.23 31.84
N ILE A 191 -24.75 -19.14 32.83
CA ILE A 191 -23.51 -19.70 33.41
C ILE A 191 -22.74 -20.55 32.38
N GLN A 192 -23.42 -21.31 31.51
CA GLN A 192 -22.74 -22.04 30.43
C GLN A 192 -22.17 -21.10 29.36
N SER A 193 -22.89 -20.05 28.98
CA SER A 193 -22.36 -19.04 28.05
C SER A 193 -21.19 -18.27 28.67
N ASP A 194 -21.28 -17.87 29.93
CA ASP A 194 -20.19 -17.19 30.63
C ASP A 194 -18.99 -18.14 30.79
N THR A 195 -19.19 -19.39 31.19
CA THR A 195 -18.09 -20.38 31.31
C THR A 195 -17.42 -20.65 29.96
N ALA A 196 -18.19 -20.76 28.87
CA ALA A 196 -17.65 -20.93 27.53
C ALA A 196 -16.90 -19.68 27.04
N VAL A 197 -17.41 -18.48 27.35
CA VAL A 197 -16.72 -17.23 27.03
C VAL A 197 -15.45 -17.11 27.86
N LEU A 198 -15.47 -17.31 29.17
CA LEU A 198 -14.29 -17.27 30.05
C LEU A 198 -13.23 -18.30 29.63
N ALA A 199 -13.63 -19.53 29.28
CA ALA A 199 -12.72 -20.53 28.71
C ALA A 199 -12.10 -20.07 27.38
N SER A 200 -12.88 -19.41 26.52
CA SER A 200 -12.34 -18.83 25.26
C SER A 200 -11.44 -17.61 25.50
N LEU A 201 -11.70 -16.78 26.52
CA LEU A 201 -10.81 -15.69 26.93
C LEU A 201 -9.50 -16.23 27.53
N ALA A 202 -9.53 -17.30 28.32
CA ALA A 202 -8.34 -17.96 28.85
C ALA A 202 -7.49 -18.60 27.73
N THR A 203 -8.13 -19.29 26.79
CA THR A 203 -7.47 -19.84 25.60
C THR A 203 -6.86 -18.73 24.73
N LEU A 204 -7.60 -17.63 24.55
CA LEU A 204 -7.10 -16.44 23.85
C LEU A 204 -5.90 -15.83 24.56
N GLN A 205 -5.97 -15.63 25.88
CA GLN A 205 -4.87 -15.09 26.68
C GLN A 205 -3.62 -15.96 26.58
N GLN A 206 -3.77 -17.28 26.59
CA GLN A 206 -2.67 -18.22 26.36
C GLN A 206 -2.03 -18.04 24.97
N ALA A 207 -2.83 -17.86 23.91
CA ALA A 207 -2.33 -17.59 22.57
C ALA A 207 -1.60 -16.23 22.46
N LEU A 208 -2.11 -15.19 23.14
CA LEU A 208 -1.44 -13.88 23.22
C LEU A 208 -0.10 -13.98 23.97
N GLU A 209 0.00 -14.81 25.01
CA GLU A 209 1.23 -15.07 25.75
C GLU A 209 2.24 -15.90 24.93
N GLN A 210 1.77 -16.89 24.17
CA GLN A 210 2.61 -17.61 23.20
C GLN A 210 3.18 -16.67 22.13
N GLN A 211 2.40 -15.71 21.65
CA GLN A 211 2.87 -14.72 20.69
C GLN A 211 3.86 -13.70 21.30
N LYS A 212 3.66 -13.28 22.56
CA LYS A 212 4.65 -12.47 23.31
C LYS A 212 5.98 -13.19 23.49
N ASN A 213 5.91 -14.47 23.86
CA ASN A 213 7.06 -15.30 24.16
C ASN A 213 7.56 -16.12 22.96
N ARG A 214 7.11 -15.78 21.74
CA ARG A 214 7.46 -16.48 20.49
C ARG A 214 8.99 -16.67 20.42
N PRO A 215 9.47 -17.91 20.20
CA PRO A 215 10.90 -18.16 19.99
C PRO A 215 11.33 -17.58 18.65
N ILE A 216 12.52 -16.97 18.61
CA ILE A 216 13.14 -16.43 17.40
C ILE A 216 14.58 -16.93 17.38
N ASP A 217 14.99 -17.61 16.32
CA ASP A 217 16.38 -18.01 16.11
C ASP A 217 17.16 -16.83 15.54
N ARG A 218 17.75 -16.03 16.43
CA ARG A 218 18.56 -14.87 16.07
C ARG A 218 19.82 -15.25 15.29
N GLU A 219 20.37 -16.46 15.47
CA GLU A 219 21.55 -16.89 14.71
C GLU A 219 21.19 -17.25 13.27
N ALA A 220 20.11 -18.01 13.07
CA ALA A 220 19.61 -18.29 11.73
C ALA A 220 19.18 -17.00 11.02
N LEU A 221 18.54 -16.07 11.74
CA LEU A 221 18.17 -14.77 11.18
C LEU A 221 19.41 -13.95 10.79
N ALA A 222 20.44 -13.90 11.62
CA ALA A 222 21.71 -13.24 11.31
C ALA A 222 22.38 -13.87 10.08
N ARG A 223 22.43 -15.20 9.98
CA ARG A 223 22.97 -15.92 8.80
C ARG A 223 22.20 -15.55 7.52
N VAL A 224 20.87 -15.64 7.54
CA VAL A 224 20.03 -15.32 6.36
C VAL A 224 20.17 -13.86 5.96
N LEU A 225 20.14 -12.93 6.93
CA LEU A 225 20.32 -11.50 6.66
C LEU A 225 21.74 -11.17 6.16
N GLN A 226 22.76 -11.84 6.68
CA GLN A 226 24.15 -11.66 6.23
C GLN A 226 24.29 -12.09 4.77
N THR A 227 23.72 -13.23 4.38
CA THR A 227 23.69 -13.63 2.96
C THR A 227 22.89 -12.62 2.14
N VAL A 228 21.66 -12.31 2.52
CA VAL A 228 20.74 -11.51 1.68
C VAL A 228 21.12 -10.02 1.59
N ARG A 229 21.79 -9.44 2.60
CA ARG A 229 22.19 -8.02 2.61
C ARG A 229 23.68 -7.78 2.33
N PHE A 230 24.55 -8.79 2.46
CA PHE A 230 26.00 -8.63 2.40
C PHE A 230 26.74 -9.71 1.58
N ASP A 231 26.05 -10.47 0.71
CA ASP A 231 26.63 -11.51 -0.15
C ASP A 231 27.93 -11.06 -0.85
N PRO A 232 29.02 -11.86 -0.85
CA PRO A 232 30.20 -11.60 -1.68
C PRO A 232 29.92 -11.41 -3.18
N LEU A 233 28.82 -11.94 -3.73
CA LEU A 233 28.37 -11.66 -5.11
C LEU A 233 28.01 -10.18 -5.33
N HIS A 234 27.77 -9.41 -4.27
CA HIS A 234 27.63 -7.95 -4.32
C HIS A 234 28.95 -7.21 -4.08
N ARG A 235 30.05 -7.92 -3.78
CA ARG A 235 31.39 -7.35 -3.56
C ARG A 235 32.33 -7.51 -4.76
N ASP A 236 31.97 -8.34 -5.73
CA ASP A 236 32.65 -8.36 -7.02
C ASP A 236 32.35 -7.02 -7.73
N ALA A 237 33.35 -6.14 -7.83
CA ALA A 237 33.22 -4.74 -8.26
C ALA A 237 32.73 -4.54 -9.70
N ARG A 238 32.34 -5.62 -10.39
CA ARG A 238 31.79 -5.66 -11.75
C ARG A 238 30.29 -5.95 -11.80
N ALA A 239 29.64 -6.29 -10.68
CA ALA A 239 28.25 -6.75 -10.64
C ALA A 239 27.41 -6.19 -9.46
N MET A 240 27.65 -4.93 -9.05
CA MET A 240 26.76 -4.24 -8.12
C MET A 240 25.34 -4.12 -8.70
N PRO A 241 24.28 -4.59 -8.01
CA PRO A 241 22.93 -4.64 -8.56
C PRO A 241 22.38 -3.24 -8.85
N THR A 242 21.80 -3.10 -10.04
CA THR A 242 21.35 -1.84 -10.64
C THR A 242 19.89 -1.50 -10.37
N SER A 243 19.14 -2.43 -9.77
CA SER A 243 17.71 -2.27 -9.44
C SER A 243 17.27 -3.15 -8.28
N HIS A 244 16.13 -2.84 -7.66
CA HIS A 244 15.56 -3.71 -6.62
C HIS A 244 15.10 -5.07 -7.17
N ARG A 245 14.67 -5.12 -8.44
CA ARG A 245 14.25 -6.38 -9.08
C ARG A 245 15.40 -7.39 -9.15
N GLU A 246 16.62 -6.90 -9.36
CA GLU A 246 17.85 -7.68 -9.39
C GLU A 246 18.16 -8.24 -7.99
N LEU A 247 18.20 -7.38 -6.96
CA LEU A 247 18.33 -7.78 -5.54
C LEU A 247 17.37 -8.92 -5.15
N VAL A 248 16.08 -8.76 -5.43
CA VAL A 248 15.06 -9.77 -5.10
C VAL A 248 15.21 -11.06 -5.90
N SER A 249 15.73 -10.99 -7.13
CA SER A 249 15.93 -12.19 -7.96
C SER A 249 17.03 -13.12 -7.44
N HIS A 250 17.96 -12.60 -6.64
CA HIS A 250 18.97 -13.39 -5.93
C HIS A 250 18.45 -14.04 -4.64
N ILE A 251 17.27 -13.65 -4.14
CA ILE A 251 16.68 -14.26 -2.95
C ILE A 251 15.95 -15.54 -3.35
N SER A 252 16.53 -16.68 -3.03
CA SER A 252 15.94 -17.99 -3.35
C SER A 252 14.71 -18.28 -2.47
N ASP A 253 13.87 -19.24 -2.90
CA ASP A 253 12.70 -19.64 -2.11
C ASP A 253 13.13 -20.47 -0.88
N GLU A 254 14.29 -21.13 -0.90
CA GLU A 254 14.92 -21.77 0.26
C GLU A 254 15.39 -20.74 1.30
N GLN A 255 15.99 -19.62 0.88
CA GLN A 255 16.36 -18.53 1.80
C GLN A 255 15.11 -17.89 2.43
N LEU A 256 14.03 -17.76 1.65
CA LEU A 256 12.73 -17.30 2.16
C LEU A 256 12.11 -18.31 3.16
N GLN A 257 12.33 -19.61 2.96
CA GLN A 257 11.89 -20.65 3.91
C GLN A 257 12.75 -20.68 5.19
N GLN A 258 14.06 -20.48 5.08
CA GLN A 258 14.96 -20.30 6.23
C GLN A 258 14.56 -19.07 7.05
N TRP A 259 14.19 -17.97 6.39
CA TRP A 259 13.66 -16.76 7.01
C TRP A 259 12.39 -17.03 7.82
N TYR A 260 11.40 -17.70 7.24
CA TYR A 260 10.18 -18.09 7.96
C TYR A 260 10.50 -18.97 9.18
N THR A 261 11.40 -19.94 9.01
CA THR A 261 11.82 -20.87 10.06
C THR A 261 12.49 -20.12 11.23
N ALA A 262 13.39 -19.17 10.95
CA ALA A 262 14.06 -18.36 11.96
C ALA A 262 13.09 -17.48 12.78
N LEU A 263 11.96 -17.08 12.17
CA LEU A 263 10.88 -16.31 12.79
C LEU A 263 9.79 -17.20 13.45
N SER A 264 10.02 -18.52 13.52
CA SER A 264 9.06 -19.52 13.98
C SER A 264 7.70 -19.43 13.26
N VAL A 265 7.73 -19.27 11.94
CA VAL A 265 6.56 -19.37 11.06
C VAL A 265 6.57 -20.74 10.40
N THR A 266 5.53 -21.54 10.63
CA THR A 266 5.44 -22.90 10.10
C THR A 266 5.03 -22.91 8.62
N GLU A 267 5.34 -23.99 7.90
CA GLU A 267 4.88 -24.18 6.51
C GLU A 267 3.35 -24.11 6.38
N ASP A 268 2.62 -24.61 7.37
CA ASP A 268 1.15 -24.50 7.41
C ASP A 268 0.68 -23.05 7.50
N GLN A 269 1.34 -22.22 8.31
CA GLN A 269 1.07 -20.78 8.40
C GLN A 269 1.43 -20.05 7.10
N VAL A 270 2.52 -20.44 6.42
CA VAL A 270 2.87 -19.89 5.10
C VAL A 270 1.80 -20.25 4.06
N ARG A 271 1.40 -21.52 3.98
CA ARG A 271 0.32 -21.98 3.09
C ARG A 271 -1.02 -21.32 3.41
N GLY A 272 -1.31 -21.10 4.69
CA GLY A 272 -2.45 -20.33 5.18
C GLY A 272 -2.45 -18.89 4.65
N MET A 273 -1.36 -18.15 4.88
CA MET A 273 -1.18 -16.79 4.35
C MET A 273 -1.33 -16.70 2.83
N GLU A 274 -0.73 -17.63 2.08
CA GLU A 274 -0.84 -17.67 0.61
C GLU A 274 -2.27 -17.99 0.14
N SER A 275 -2.94 -18.95 0.77
CA SER A 275 -4.34 -19.28 0.51
C SER A 275 -5.25 -18.07 0.80
N ALA A 276 -5.05 -17.41 1.94
CA ALA A 276 -5.82 -16.24 2.33
C ALA A 276 -5.59 -15.04 1.39
N ALA A 277 -4.35 -14.85 0.89
CA ALA A 277 -4.03 -13.87 -0.16
C ALA A 277 -4.69 -14.22 -1.51
N TYR A 278 -4.67 -15.50 -1.92
CA TYR A 278 -5.35 -15.95 -3.14
C TYR A 278 -6.86 -15.71 -3.08
N TRP A 279 -7.51 -16.08 -1.97
CA TRP A 279 -8.94 -15.82 -1.73
C TRP A 279 -9.28 -14.33 -1.60
N ALA A 280 -8.32 -13.50 -1.17
CA ALA A 280 -8.45 -12.05 -1.20
C ALA A 280 -8.44 -11.53 -2.63
N GLY A 281 -7.45 -11.91 -3.44
CA GLY A 281 -7.32 -11.50 -4.84
C GLY A 281 -8.50 -11.90 -5.72
N LEU A 282 -9.10 -13.08 -5.50
CA LEU A 282 -10.36 -13.47 -6.16
C LEU A 282 -11.50 -12.47 -5.89
N LYS A 283 -11.53 -11.83 -4.71
CA LYS A 283 -12.62 -10.93 -4.28
C LYS A 283 -12.35 -9.47 -4.62
N ILE A 284 -11.10 -9.01 -4.64
CA ILE A 284 -10.75 -7.59 -4.84
C ILE A 284 -11.39 -6.97 -6.13
N PRO A 285 -11.37 -7.61 -7.31
CA PRO A 285 -11.96 -7.04 -8.53
C PRO A 285 -13.48 -6.84 -8.46
N SER A 286 -14.18 -7.52 -7.54
CA SER A 286 -15.65 -7.43 -7.37
C SER A 286 -16.14 -6.00 -7.16
N SER A 287 -15.31 -5.13 -6.58
CA SER A 287 -15.63 -3.71 -6.36
C SER A 287 -15.87 -2.92 -7.66
N SER A 288 -15.51 -3.49 -8.81
CA SER A 288 -15.68 -2.91 -10.14
C SER A 288 -16.56 -3.77 -11.07
N THR A 289 -16.86 -5.02 -10.71
CA THR A 289 -17.51 -6.00 -11.59
C THR A 289 -18.88 -5.52 -12.07
N ALA A 290 -19.69 -4.87 -11.21
CA ALA A 290 -20.98 -4.31 -11.63
C ALA A 290 -20.83 -3.25 -12.75
N PHE A 291 -19.90 -2.30 -12.60
CA PHE A 291 -19.61 -1.30 -13.64
C PHE A 291 -19.05 -1.93 -14.91
N ASN A 292 -18.18 -2.94 -14.79
CA ASN A 292 -17.64 -3.64 -15.95
C ASN A 292 -18.74 -4.42 -16.70
N VAL A 293 -19.62 -5.13 -16.00
CA VAL A 293 -20.78 -5.82 -16.61
C VAL A 293 -21.70 -4.81 -17.28
N ILE A 294 -22.02 -3.67 -16.65
CA ILE A 294 -22.84 -2.64 -17.30
C ILE A 294 -22.14 -2.09 -18.56
N SER A 295 -20.82 -1.83 -18.50
CA SER A 295 -20.06 -1.20 -19.59
C SER A 295 -19.78 -2.12 -20.79
N TYR A 296 -19.53 -3.40 -20.54
CA TYR A 296 -19.08 -4.39 -21.54
C TYR A 296 -20.11 -5.47 -21.88
N PHE A 297 -21.16 -5.66 -21.08
CA PHE A 297 -22.28 -6.57 -21.38
C PHE A 297 -23.57 -5.76 -21.68
N ALA A 298 -24.07 -4.98 -20.71
CA ALA A 298 -25.38 -4.36 -20.83
C ALA A 298 -25.42 -3.23 -21.88
N ALA A 299 -24.46 -2.30 -21.85
CA ALA A 299 -24.40 -1.18 -22.79
C ALA A 299 -24.26 -1.62 -24.25
N PRO A 300 -23.33 -2.52 -24.63
CA PRO A 300 -23.25 -2.99 -26.01
C PRO A 300 -24.58 -3.58 -26.49
N LEU A 301 -25.22 -4.44 -25.70
CA LEU A 301 -26.50 -5.06 -26.08
C LEU A 301 -27.64 -4.03 -26.20
N ALA A 302 -27.78 -3.12 -25.22
CA ALA A 302 -28.82 -2.10 -25.22
C ALA A 302 -28.68 -1.10 -26.38
N PHE A 303 -27.46 -0.70 -26.73
CA PHE A 303 -27.20 0.31 -27.78
C PHE A 303 -26.87 -0.28 -29.17
N THR A 304 -26.88 -1.62 -29.36
CA THR A 304 -26.62 -2.26 -30.66
C THR A 304 -27.54 -1.77 -31.79
N ARG A 305 -28.77 -1.34 -31.46
CA ARG A 305 -29.76 -0.79 -32.41
C ARG A 305 -30.21 0.63 -32.07
N ALA A 306 -29.40 1.40 -31.36
CA ALA A 306 -29.76 2.78 -31.02
C ALA A 306 -29.86 3.65 -32.28
N SER A 307 -31.03 4.25 -32.52
CA SER A 307 -31.28 5.13 -33.68
C SER A 307 -30.42 6.40 -33.69
N ASN A 308 -29.98 6.86 -32.51
CA ASN A 308 -29.00 7.93 -32.35
C ASN A 308 -27.71 7.38 -31.70
N PRO A 309 -26.55 7.38 -32.39
CA PRO A 309 -25.29 6.88 -31.82
C PRO A 309 -24.82 7.70 -30.62
N TRP A 310 -25.23 8.97 -30.50
CA TRP A 310 -24.90 9.82 -29.34
C TRP A 310 -25.52 9.32 -28.04
N ASN A 311 -26.61 8.55 -28.06
CA ASN A 311 -27.17 7.96 -26.84
C ASN A 311 -26.17 6.99 -26.17
N SER A 312 -25.44 6.21 -26.98
CA SER A 312 -24.37 5.33 -26.51
C SER A 312 -23.19 6.13 -25.95
N VAL A 313 -22.83 7.24 -26.58
CA VAL A 313 -21.78 8.16 -26.10
C VAL A 313 -22.15 8.77 -24.75
N ILE A 314 -23.33 9.37 -24.64
CA ILE A 314 -23.82 10.01 -23.40
C ILE A 314 -23.87 9.00 -22.25
N PHE A 315 -24.39 7.79 -22.49
CA PHE A 315 -24.40 6.72 -21.49
C PHE A 315 -22.97 6.31 -21.06
N SER A 316 -22.03 6.23 -22.00
CA SER A 316 -20.64 5.90 -21.71
C SER A 316 -19.95 6.99 -20.88
N LEU A 317 -20.17 8.26 -21.20
CA LEU A 317 -19.63 9.40 -20.46
C LEU A 317 -20.23 9.48 -19.05
N LEU A 318 -21.54 9.22 -18.89
CA LEU A 318 -22.18 9.13 -17.57
C LEU A 318 -21.57 8.01 -16.73
N LEU A 319 -21.36 6.81 -17.29
CA LEU A 319 -20.67 5.73 -16.57
C LEU A 319 -19.24 6.12 -16.17
N VAL A 320 -18.48 6.74 -17.06
CA VAL A 320 -17.10 7.20 -16.81
C VAL A 320 -17.05 8.24 -15.68
N VAL A 321 -18.03 9.14 -15.57
CA VAL A 321 -18.12 10.13 -14.49
C VAL A 321 -18.58 9.51 -13.17
N LEU A 322 -19.54 8.58 -13.20
CA LEU A 322 -20.09 7.95 -12.00
C LEU A 322 -19.18 6.85 -11.41
N GLN A 323 -18.41 6.15 -12.24
CA GLN A 323 -17.59 5.02 -11.83
C GLN A 323 -16.60 5.37 -10.71
N PRO A 324 -15.81 6.46 -10.74
CA PRO A 324 -14.93 6.82 -9.63
C PRO A 324 -15.66 7.06 -8.31
N LEU A 325 -16.82 7.71 -8.35
CA LEU A 325 -17.61 8.08 -7.17
C LEU A 325 -18.24 6.86 -6.48
N VAL A 326 -18.70 5.88 -7.26
CA VAL A 326 -19.34 4.66 -6.71
C VAL A 326 -18.33 3.57 -6.40
N THR A 327 -17.29 3.39 -7.20
CA THR A 327 -16.32 2.30 -6.99
C THR A 327 -15.29 2.58 -5.89
N ALA A 328 -15.02 3.85 -5.53
CA ALA A 328 -14.15 4.19 -4.39
C ALA A 328 -14.69 3.69 -3.03
N PRO A 329 -15.93 4.01 -2.59
CA PRO A 329 -16.44 3.48 -1.33
C PRO A 329 -16.61 1.96 -1.37
N VAL A 330 -17.08 1.40 -2.49
CA VAL A 330 -17.22 -0.06 -2.64
C VAL A 330 -15.86 -0.76 -2.56
N GLN A 331 -14.79 -0.20 -3.12
CA GLN A 331 -13.44 -0.76 -3.00
C GLN A 331 -12.94 -0.72 -1.55
N SER A 332 -13.17 0.37 -0.82
CA SER A 332 -12.85 0.46 0.62
C SER A 332 -13.51 -0.67 1.40
N LEU A 333 -14.79 -0.92 1.12
CA LEU A 333 -15.62 -1.90 1.81
C LEU A 333 -15.21 -3.35 1.46
N VAL A 334 -15.00 -3.64 0.18
CA VAL A 334 -14.50 -4.95 -0.29
C VAL A 334 -13.13 -5.24 0.29
N ILE A 335 -12.16 -4.33 0.15
CA ILE A 335 -10.79 -4.56 0.66
C ILE A 335 -10.79 -4.64 2.19
N GLY A 336 -11.51 -3.77 2.91
CA GLY A 336 -11.56 -3.81 4.37
C GLY A 336 -12.13 -5.13 4.93
N SER A 337 -13.24 -5.62 4.35
CA SER A 337 -13.84 -6.89 4.77
C SER A 337 -12.98 -8.11 4.39
N VAL A 338 -12.22 -8.03 3.29
CA VAL A 338 -11.25 -9.05 2.86
C VAL A 338 -10.01 -9.05 3.75
N ASP A 339 -9.42 -7.88 4.04
CA ASP A 339 -8.28 -7.70 4.93
C ASP A 339 -8.55 -8.32 6.31
N TYR A 340 -9.74 -8.07 6.86
CA TYR A 340 -10.16 -8.63 8.15
C TYR A 340 -10.24 -10.16 8.10
N ARG A 341 -10.93 -10.73 7.10
CA ARG A 341 -11.03 -12.20 6.96
C ARG A 341 -9.68 -12.88 6.72
N ARG A 342 -8.73 -12.21 6.05
CA ARG A 342 -7.35 -12.69 5.87
C ARG A 342 -6.63 -12.84 7.22
N ARG A 343 -6.84 -11.88 8.14
CA ARG A 343 -6.18 -11.80 9.46
C ARG A 343 -6.88 -12.63 10.55
N LEU A 344 -8.01 -13.25 10.25
CA LEU A 344 -8.84 -13.96 11.24
C LEU A 344 -8.33 -15.37 11.56
N LYS A 345 -7.60 -16.01 10.64
CA LYS A 345 -7.20 -17.42 10.74
C LYS A 345 -5.70 -17.64 10.67
N ASP A 346 -5.02 -16.81 9.88
CA ASP A 346 -3.62 -16.95 9.55
C ASP A 346 -2.82 -15.77 10.14
N PRO A 347 -1.57 -15.98 10.56
CA PRO A 347 -0.72 -14.88 11.00
C PRO A 347 -0.44 -13.91 9.84
N GLU A 348 0.01 -12.71 10.17
CA GLU A 348 0.48 -11.73 9.19
C GLU A 348 1.96 -11.42 9.43
N LEU A 349 2.79 -11.55 8.39
CA LEU A 349 4.10 -10.91 8.37
C LEU A 349 3.91 -9.43 7.99
N ARG A 350 4.15 -8.53 8.94
CA ARG A 350 3.96 -7.10 8.73
C ARG A 350 5.14 -6.52 7.95
N LEU A 351 4.84 -5.88 6.82
CA LEU A 351 5.80 -5.05 6.09
C LEU A 351 6.28 -3.90 6.99
N ASP A 352 7.59 -3.73 7.14
CA ASP A 352 8.15 -2.57 7.85
C ASP A 352 7.97 -1.30 7.01
N LYS A 353 6.89 -0.57 7.28
CA LYS A 353 6.56 0.67 6.57
C LYS A 353 7.52 1.81 6.91
N THR A 354 8.27 1.75 8.01
CA THR A 354 9.10 2.88 8.45
C THR A 354 10.34 3.05 7.56
N THR A 355 10.90 1.93 7.12
CA THR A 355 12.03 1.84 6.18
C THR A 355 11.55 1.78 4.72
N ILE A 356 10.47 1.04 4.43
CA ILE A 356 10.06 0.72 3.05
C ILE A 356 9.13 1.79 2.42
N ASN A 357 8.27 2.46 3.20
CA ASN A 357 7.40 3.51 2.68
C ASN A 357 7.97 4.91 2.98
N SER A 358 8.91 5.37 2.15
CA SER A 358 9.36 6.76 2.27
C SER A 358 8.29 7.75 1.78
N GLY A 359 8.15 8.89 2.49
CA GLY A 359 7.30 10.02 2.05
C GLY A 359 7.91 10.87 0.93
N THR A 360 9.09 10.49 0.41
CA THR A 360 9.83 11.20 -0.63
C THR A 360 9.67 10.52 -2.00
N THR A 361 10.11 11.18 -3.06
CA THR A 361 10.10 10.63 -4.43
C THR A 361 11.50 10.13 -4.82
N GLN A 362 11.59 9.22 -5.79
CA GLN A 362 12.87 8.73 -6.30
C GLN A 362 13.74 9.87 -6.91
N PRO A 363 13.19 10.84 -7.68
CA PRO A 363 13.95 12.02 -8.09
C PRO A 363 14.53 12.84 -6.94
N ALA A 364 13.78 13.04 -5.85
CA ALA A 364 14.26 13.80 -4.68
C ALA A 364 15.33 13.02 -3.89
N LEU A 365 15.21 11.70 -3.77
CA LEU A 365 16.28 10.85 -3.21
C LEU A 365 17.53 10.86 -4.09
N LYS A 366 17.39 10.81 -5.42
CA LYS A 366 18.53 10.87 -6.34
C LYS A 366 19.29 12.18 -6.17
N GLN A 367 18.61 13.32 -6.03
CA GLN A 367 19.28 14.60 -5.79
C GLN A 367 20.10 14.55 -4.49
N LYS A 368 19.50 14.09 -3.38
CA LYS A 368 20.22 13.91 -2.10
C LYS A 368 21.42 12.98 -2.22
N ILE A 369 21.32 11.91 -3.01
CA ILE A 369 22.44 11.00 -3.31
C ILE A 369 23.55 11.77 -4.04
N ASP A 370 23.24 12.48 -5.13
CA ASP A 370 24.23 13.25 -5.89
C ASP A 370 24.91 14.32 -5.00
N ASP A 371 24.14 15.03 -4.18
CA ASP A 371 24.64 16.03 -3.22
C ASP A 371 25.55 15.39 -2.15
N THR A 372 25.18 14.20 -1.65
CA THR A 372 25.96 13.48 -0.63
C THR A 372 27.25 12.88 -1.22
N ILE A 373 27.23 12.42 -2.48
CA ILE A 373 28.45 11.97 -3.17
C ILE A 373 29.48 13.11 -3.26
N ALA A 374 29.04 14.34 -3.53
CA ALA A 374 29.91 15.51 -3.50
C ALA A 374 30.47 15.75 -2.09
N ALA A 375 29.61 15.76 -1.05
CA ALA A 375 30.04 15.96 0.34
C ALA A 375 31.02 14.87 0.85
N VAL A 376 30.85 13.61 0.45
CA VAL A 376 31.81 12.54 0.77
C VAL A 376 33.16 12.81 0.11
N ARG A 377 33.18 13.18 -1.18
CA ARG A 377 34.42 13.50 -1.91
C ARG A 377 35.15 14.70 -1.32
N ASP A 378 34.43 15.77 -1.00
CA ASP A 378 35.00 16.98 -0.40
C ASP A 378 35.58 16.68 0.99
N SER A 379 34.84 15.96 1.83
CA SER A 379 35.33 15.55 3.17
C SER A 379 36.48 14.54 3.11
N GLU A 380 36.54 13.66 2.11
CA GLU A 380 37.71 12.77 1.91
C GLU A 380 38.97 13.57 1.55
N ALA A 381 38.82 14.60 0.71
CA ALA A 381 39.91 15.49 0.36
C ALA A 381 40.39 16.29 1.59
N GLU A 382 39.49 16.82 2.41
CA GLU A 382 39.82 17.49 3.67
C GLU A 382 40.56 16.59 4.66
N VAL A 383 40.06 15.36 4.90
CA VAL A 383 40.71 14.37 5.78
C VAL A 383 42.08 14.00 5.21
N THR A 384 42.18 13.73 3.92
CA THR A 384 43.44 13.34 3.26
C THR A 384 44.49 14.45 3.35
N GLU A 385 44.10 15.71 3.12
CA GLU A 385 44.98 16.87 3.25
C GLU A 385 45.44 17.09 4.70
N LEU A 386 44.54 16.93 5.68
CA LEU A 386 44.92 17.00 7.10
C LEU A 386 45.91 15.88 7.46
N PHE A 387 45.68 14.65 7.00
CA PHE A 387 46.59 13.52 7.21
C PHE A 387 47.96 13.72 6.52
N LYS A 388 48.00 14.34 5.34
CA LYS A 388 49.26 14.69 4.64
C LYS A 388 50.13 15.64 5.47
N ARG A 389 49.54 16.65 6.12
CA ARG A 389 50.26 17.63 6.97
C ARG A 389 51.00 16.98 8.15
N HIS A 390 50.49 15.84 8.64
CA HIS A 390 51.11 15.07 9.74
C HIS A 390 51.89 13.83 9.26
N GLY A 391 52.13 13.67 7.95
CA GLY A 391 52.86 12.52 7.38
C GLY A 391 52.10 11.17 7.41
N LEU A 392 50.82 11.19 7.76
CA LEU A 392 49.96 10.02 7.94
C LEU A 392 49.34 9.50 6.62
N ALA A 393 49.55 10.21 5.50
CA ALA A 393 49.14 9.80 4.17
C ALA A 393 50.33 9.74 3.19
N GLY A 394 50.19 8.93 2.14
CA GLY A 394 51.16 8.82 1.06
C GLY A 394 51.09 9.99 0.06
N PRO A 395 52.05 10.07 -0.90
CA PRO A 395 52.02 11.09 -1.96
C PRO A 395 50.75 11.03 -2.82
N ASP A 396 50.26 9.81 -3.03
CA ASP A 396 49.00 9.45 -3.69
C ASP A 396 47.74 9.84 -2.89
N GLY A 397 47.87 10.23 -1.62
CA GLY A 397 46.75 10.50 -0.72
C GLY A 397 46.23 9.29 0.05
N THR A 398 46.82 8.11 -0.15
CA THR A 398 46.44 6.91 0.58
C THR A 398 46.74 7.06 2.07
N ILE A 399 45.75 6.87 2.95
CA ILE A 399 45.95 6.96 4.41
C ILE A 399 46.62 5.70 4.96
N HIS A 400 47.56 5.89 5.90
CA HIS A 400 48.33 4.84 6.57
C HIS A 400 48.05 4.85 8.08
N PRO A 401 47.05 4.08 8.56
CA PRO A 401 46.61 4.11 9.96
C PRO A 401 47.71 3.71 10.96
N ASP A 402 48.59 2.81 10.56
CA ASP A 402 49.77 2.34 11.29
C ASP A 402 50.73 3.46 11.70
N ARG A 403 50.80 4.56 10.94
CA ARG A 403 51.71 5.68 11.25
C ARG A 403 51.27 6.49 12.47
N ILE A 404 49.99 6.44 12.84
CA ILE A 404 49.45 7.15 14.01
C ILE A 404 50.12 6.69 15.29
N ASP A 405 50.41 5.39 15.41
CA ASP A 405 51.05 4.78 16.58
C ASP A 405 52.49 5.29 16.83
N THR A 406 53.09 5.96 15.84
CA THR A 406 54.45 6.54 15.88
C THR A 406 54.50 8.06 15.68
N CYS A 407 53.35 8.72 15.50
CA CYS A 407 53.26 10.15 15.23
C CYS A 407 53.12 10.95 16.53
N VAL A 408 53.82 12.08 16.63
CA VAL A 408 53.65 13.02 17.75
C VAL A 408 52.57 14.04 17.37
N LEU A 409 51.38 13.87 17.93
CA LEU A 409 50.22 14.74 17.74
C LEU A 409 49.86 15.42 19.07
N SER A 410 49.65 16.73 19.04
CA SER A 410 49.03 17.46 20.17
C SER A 410 47.55 17.09 20.30
N ASP A 411 46.96 17.32 21.48
CA ASP A 411 45.55 16.97 21.71
C ASP A 411 44.58 17.75 20.82
N ALA A 412 44.93 18.99 20.43
CA ALA A 412 44.17 19.77 19.46
C ALA A 412 44.19 19.12 18.05
N GLU A 413 45.35 18.60 17.62
CA GLU A 413 45.50 17.88 16.35
C GLU A 413 44.78 16.52 16.39
N LYS A 414 44.94 15.76 17.48
CA LYS A 414 44.17 14.51 17.72
C LYS A 414 42.67 14.77 17.64
N GLN A 415 42.16 15.84 18.27
CA GLN A 415 40.74 16.23 18.22
C GLN A 415 40.30 16.63 16.82
N ALA A 416 41.09 17.44 16.09
CA ALA A 416 40.78 17.85 14.72
C ALA A 416 40.72 16.67 13.75
N LEU A 417 41.71 15.77 13.81
CA LEU A 417 41.74 14.52 13.04
C LEU A 417 40.54 13.64 13.39
N THR A 418 40.26 13.43 14.68
CA THR A 418 39.11 12.64 15.16
C THR A 418 37.78 13.21 14.66
N ALA A 419 37.59 14.52 14.72
CA ALA A 419 36.38 15.19 14.27
C ALA A 419 36.17 15.03 12.75
N GLN A 420 37.22 15.22 11.95
CA GLN A 420 37.12 15.09 10.50
C GLN A 420 36.97 13.63 10.03
N CYS A 421 37.65 12.67 10.67
CA CYS A 421 37.41 11.25 10.41
C CYS A 421 35.97 10.83 10.72
N ARG A 422 35.37 11.34 11.82
CA ARG A 422 33.94 11.11 12.12
C ARG A 422 33.05 11.74 11.05
N SER A 423 33.24 13.02 10.76
CA SER A 423 32.49 13.77 9.73
C SER A 423 32.43 13.04 8.39
N HIS A 424 33.58 12.61 7.85
CA HIS A 424 33.65 11.87 6.60
C HIS A 424 32.93 10.50 6.67
N LEU A 425 33.13 9.73 7.75
CA LEU A 425 32.45 8.44 7.92
C LEU A 425 30.93 8.61 8.05
N ASP A 426 30.46 9.66 8.70
CA ASP A 426 29.03 9.96 8.87
C ASP A 426 28.41 10.42 7.53
N HIS A 427 29.14 11.14 6.68
CA HIS A 427 28.73 11.39 5.28
C HIS A 427 28.63 10.10 4.46
N LEU A 428 29.61 9.18 4.57
CA LEU A 428 29.57 7.91 3.84
C LEU A 428 28.43 7.01 4.30
N ILE A 429 28.15 6.95 5.62
CA ILE A 429 26.99 6.24 6.17
C ILE A 429 25.69 6.87 5.69
N SER A 430 25.63 8.19 5.58
CA SER A 430 24.49 8.89 4.98
C SER A 430 24.28 8.48 3.51
N LEU A 431 25.35 8.34 2.72
CA LEU A 431 25.28 7.83 1.34
C LEU A 431 24.77 6.39 1.27
N CYS A 432 25.30 5.49 2.11
CA CYS A 432 24.82 4.11 2.23
C CYS A 432 23.33 4.06 2.62
N THR A 433 22.92 4.87 3.59
CA THR A 433 21.53 4.97 4.06
C THR A 433 20.59 5.47 2.96
N LEU A 434 20.97 6.52 2.23
CA LEU A 434 20.19 7.05 1.10
C LEU A 434 20.08 6.02 -0.05
N THR A 435 21.13 5.23 -0.26
CA THR A 435 21.12 4.13 -1.24
C THR A 435 20.14 3.03 -0.85
N GLY A 436 20.16 2.61 0.42
CA GLY A 436 19.18 1.67 0.98
C GLY A 436 17.74 2.20 0.87
N GLN A 437 17.51 3.47 1.20
CA GLN A 437 16.20 4.12 1.03
C GLN A 437 15.73 4.16 -0.43
N MET A 438 16.64 4.39 -1.38
CA MET A 438 16.32 4.33 -2.82
C MET A 438 15.90 2.92 -3.24
N GLN A 439 16.66 1.89 -2.84
CA GLN A 439 16.38 0.49 -3.13
C GLN A 439 15.07 0.01 -2.46
N ALA A 440 14.79 0.44 -1.23
CA ALA A 440 13.56 0.14 -0.51
C ALA A 440 12.34 0.78 -1.18
N LEU A 441 12.44 2.05 -1.60
CA LEU A 441 11.38 2.74 -2.34
C LEU A 441 11.15 2.15 -3.74
N ASP A 442 12.23 1.76 -4.44
CA ASP A 442 12.14 1.04 -5.72
C ASP A 442 11.43 -0.31 -5.56
N GLY A 443 11.70 -1.01 -4.47
CA GLY A 443 11.02 -2.24 -4.11
C GLY A 443 9.56 -2.05 -3.71
N ALA A 444 9.22 -0.99 -2.97
CA ALA A 444 7.84 -0.61 -2.69
C ALA A 444 7.06 -0.32 -3.99
N HIS A 445 7.71 0.31 -4.98
CA HIS A 445 7.16 0.52 -6.32
C HIS A 445 6.99 -0.81 -7.09
N ALA A 446 8.04 -1.65 -7.14
CA ALA A 446 8.02 -2.95 -7.80
C ALA A 446 6.90 -3.86 -7.25
N ARG A 447 6.69 -3.86 -5.93
CA ARG A 447 5.59 -4.59 -5.29
C ARG A 447 4.22 -4.21 -5.83
N GLN A 448 3.92 -2.91 -5.99
CA GLN A 448 2.63 -2.50 -6.55
C GLN A 448 2.44 -2.92 -8.01
N ILE A 449 3.54 -3.15 -8.75
CA ILE A 449 3.49 -3.64 -10.14
C ILE A 449 3.22 -5.15 -10.13
N GLU A 450 3.99 -5.93 -9.35
CA GLU A 450 3.80 -7.39 -9.21
C GLU A 450 2.40 -7.76 -8.65
N SER A 451 1.82 -6.92 -7.77
CA SER A 451 0.42 -7.02 -7.33
C SER A 451 -0.63 -6.69 -8.42
N THR A 452 -0.22 -6.48 -9.67
CA THR A 452 -1.13 -6.23 -10.81
C THR A 452 -0.71 -6.90 -12.13
N LEU A 453 0.43 -7.60 -12.15
CA LEU A 453 1.11 -8.01 -13.39
C LEU A 453 0.26 -8.95 -14.25
N TRP A 454 -0.29 -10.02 -13.66
CA TRP A 454 -1.13 -10.98 -14.37
C TRP A 454 -2.46 -10.37 -14.81
N GLN A 455 -2.95 -9.34 -14.11
CA GLN A 455 -4.17 -8.64 -14.51
C GLN A 455 -3.99 -7.73 -15.74
N ILE A 456 -2.77 -7.36 -16.13
CA ILE A 456 -2.52 -6.44 -17.25
C ILE A 456 -3.14 -6.97 -18.56
N LEU A 457 -2.83 -8.21 -18.92
CA LEU A 457 -3.32 -8.83 -20.16
C LEU A 457 -4.85 -8.94 -20.22
N PRO A 458 -5.58 -9.54 -19.25
CA PRO A 458 -7.03 -9.61 -19.31
C PRO A 458 -7.69 -8.22 -19.31
N ARG A 459 -7.10 -7.20 -18.68
CA ARG A 459 -7.60 -5.81 -18.76
C ARG A 459 -7.42 -5.20 -20.14
N ALA A 460 -6.30 -5.44 -20.80
CA ALA A 460 -6.06 -5.01 -22.18
C ALA A 460 -7.02 -5.73 -23.15
N VAL A 461 -7.16 -7.06 -23.05
CA VAL A 461 -8.09 -7.87 -23.86
C VAL A 461 -9.54 -7.43 -23.66
N ARG A 462 -9.96 -7.18 -22.41
CA ARG A 462 -11.30 -6.64 -22.10
C ARG A 462 -11.53 -5.28 -22.75
N SER A 463 -10.53 -4.40 -22.70
CA SER A 463 -10.61 -3.06 -23.30
C SER A 463 -10.63 -3.10 -24.83
N GLY A 464 -9.94 -4.08 -25.41
CA GLY A 464 -9.91 -4.38 -26.84
C GLY A 464 -10.96 -5.41 -27.30
N SER A 465 -12.03 -5.71 -26.54
CA SER A 465 -12.86 -6.89 -26.82
C SER A 465 -13.56 -6.88 -28.19
N GLY A 466 -13.71 -5.70 -28.80
CA GLY A 466 -14.20 -5.53 -30.17
C GLY A 466 -13.18 -5.83 -31.28
N ILE A 467 -11.94 -6.23 -30.99
CA ILE A 467 -10.87 -6.40 -31.99
C ILE A 467 -11.18 -7.44 -33.06
N VAL A 468 -12.01 -8.44 -32.74
CA VAL A 468 -12.47 -9.47 -33.70
C VAL A 468 -13.62 -8.97 -34.58
N ALA A 469 -14.40 -7.99 -34.11
CA ALA A 469 -15.62 -7.52 -34.80
C ALA A 469 -15.41 -7.11 -36.28
N PRO A 470 -14.33 -6.40 -36.67
CA PRO A 470 -14.05 -6.05 -38.06
C PRO A 470 -13.96 -7.22 -39.03
N PHE A 471 -13.53 -8.39 -38.56
CA PHE A 471 -13.36 -9.58 -39.40
C PHE A 471 -14.69 -10.31 -39.63
N ILE A 472 -15.54 -10.38 -38.59
CA ILE A 472 -16.82 -11.14 -38.59
C ILE A 472 -18.05 -10.30 -38.96
N ARG A 473 -17.98 -8.97 -38.97
CA ARG A 473 -19.09 -8.07 -39.36
C ARG A 473 -19.19 -7.93 -40.88
N LYS A 474 -20.40 -7.71 -41.40
CA LYS A 474 -20.58 -7.13 -42.74
C LYS A 474 -20.16 -5.65 -42.74
N PRO A 475 -19.56 -5.11 -43.82
CA PRO A 475 -19.39 -3.67 -43.98
C PRO A 475 -20.72 -2.92 -43.83
N GLY A 476 -20.66 -1.68 -43.34
CA GLY A 476 -21.82 -0.80 -43.31
C GLY A 476 -22.27 -0.41 -44.72
N ALA A 477 -23.55 -0.08 -44.89
CA ALA A 477 -24.13 0.25 -46.20
C ALA A 477 -23.48 1.46 -46.90
N PHE A 478 -22.76 2.31 -46.16
CA PHE A 478 -22.03 3.48 -46.66
C PHE A 478 -20.55 3.46 -46.24
N ALA A 479 -20.06 2.32 -45.74
CA ALA A 479 -18.67 2.19 -45.30
C ALA A 479 -17.75 1.93 -46.50
N PRO A 480 -16.56 2.54 -46.56
CA PRO A 480 -15.57 2.22 -47.59
C PRO A 480 -15.15 0.74 -47.54
N ASP A 481 -14.88 0.18 -48.72
CA ASP A 481 -14.37 -1.17 -48.90
C ASP A 481 -13.10 -1.39 -48.06
N SER A 482 -12.96 -2.57 -47.45
CA SER A 482 -11.84 -2.89 -46.56
C SER A 482 -11.34 -4.32 -46.82
N PRO A 483 -10.01 -4.55 -46.84
CA PRO A 483 -9.45 -5.90 -46.97
C PRO A 483 -9.86 -6.80 -45.79
N LEU A 484 -10.07 -6.23 -44.59
CA LEU A 484 -10.52 -7.00 -43.41
C LEU A 484 -11.92 -7.61 -43.63
N GLY A 485 -12.75 -6.94 -44.43
CA GLY A 485 -14.06 -7.46 -44.84
C GLY A 485 -13.99 -8.73 -45.68
N LYS A 486 -12.85 -9.03 -46.30
CA LYS A 486 -12.65 -10.19 -47.20
C LYS A 486 -11.98 -11.39 -46.52
N LEU A 487 -11.40 -11.22 -45.33
CA LEU A 487 -10.62 -12.26 -44.63
C LEU A 487 -11.45 -13.45 -44.12
N VAL A 488 -12.63 -13.21 -43.54
CA VAL A 488 -13.52 -14.26 -43.03
C VAL A 488 -14.77 -14.34 -43.90
N PRO A 489 -15.06 -15.46 -44.58
CA PRO A 489 -16.20 -15.55 -45.51
C PRO A 489 -17.56 -15.55 -44.79
N HIS A 490 -17.65 -16.15 -43.61
CA HIS A 490 -18.89 -16.19 -42.83
C HIS A 490 -19.06 -14.90 -42.01
N LYS A 491 -20.14 -14.14 -42.26
CA LYS A 491 -20.42 -12.87 -41.59
C LYS A 491 -21.62 -12.97 -40.65
N LEU A 492 -21.43 -12.53 -39.41
CA LEU A 492 -22.46 -12.55 -38.37
C LEU A 492 -23.35 -11.29 -38.43
N PRO A 493 -24.62 -11.39 -37.99
CA PRO A 493 -25.49 -10.23 -37.79
C PRO A 493 -24.97 -9.35 -36.63
N PRO A 494 -25.39 -8.07 -36.53
CA PRO A 494 -24.89 -7.15 -35.50
C PRO A 494 -24.93 -7.70 -34.08
N TYR A 495 -26.04 -8.35 -33.67
CA TYR A 495 -26.12 -9.00 -32.34
C TYR A 495 -25.15 -10.17 -32.16
N GLY A 496 -24.80 -10.91 -33.21
CA GLY A 496 -23.78 -11.97 -33.15
C GLY A 496 -22.38 -11.38 -32.95
N VAL A 497 -22.08 -10.28 -33.65
CA VAL A 497 -20.81 -9.54 -33.50
C VAL A 497 -20.69 -8.92 -32.10
N THR A 498 -21.76 -8.32 -31.60
CA THR A 498 -21.83 -7.84 -30.20
C THR A 498 -21.69 -9.01 -29.23
N GLY A 499 -22.38 -10.13 -29.45
CA GLY A 499 -22.27 -11.34 -28.64
C GLY A 499 -20.83 -11.85 -28.52
N VAL A 500 -20.10 -11.96 -29.62
CA VAL A 500 -18.66 -12.33 -29.61
C VAL A 500 -17.84 -11.33 -28.78
N SER A 501 -18.06 -10.02 -28.99
CA SER A 501 -17.32 -8.96 -28.27
C SER A 501 -17.62 -8.95 -26.76
N VAL A 502 -18.86 -9.29 -26.39
CA VAL A 502 -19.32 -9.46 -25.00
C VAL A 502 -18.69 -10.72 -24.40
N CYS A 503 -18.70 -11.86 -25.10
CA CYS A 503 -18.05 -13.08 -24.64
C CYS A 503 -16.55 -12.88 -24.37
N ILE A 504 -15.82 -12.21 -25.28
CA ILE A 504 -14.40 -11.87 -25.07
C ILE A 504 -14.23 -11.03 -23.80
N ALA A 505 -15.05 -9.99 -23.61
CA ALA A 505 -14.96 -9.13 -22.43
C ALA A 505 -15.31 -9.87 -21.11
N MET A 506 -16.29 -10.78 -21.13
CA MET A 506 -16.72 -11.55 -19.97
C MET A 506 -15.68 -12.62 -19.59
N THR A 507 -15.13 -13.36 -20.57
CA THR A 507 -14.02 -14.28 -20.34
C THR A 507 -12.80 -13.54 -19.79
N ALA A 508 -12.49 -12.35 -20.32
CA ALA A 508 -11.42 -11.51 -19.82
C ALA A 508 -11.68 -10.98 -18.40
N LEU A 509 -12.94 -10.67 -18.02
CA LEU A 509 -13.29 -10.36 -16.63
C LEU A 509 -13.05 -11.55 -15.69
N ILE A 510 -13.49 -12.75 -16.08
CA ILE A 510 -13.30 -13.96 -15.28
C ILE A 510 -11.80 -14.24 -15.10
N ALA A 511 -11.02 -14.16 -16.19
CA ALA A 511 -9.56 -14.27 -16.14
C ALA A 511 -8.92 -13.19 -15.23
N GLN A 512 -9.45 -11.96 -15.20
CA GLN A 512 -8.97 -10.89 -14.31
C GLN A 512 -9.12 -11.24 -12.83
N HIS A 513 -10.15 -12.01 -12.43
CA HIS A 513 -10.31 -12.47 -11.04
C HIS A 513 -9.25 -13.52 -10.65
N PHE A 514 -9.00 -14.52 -11.49
CA PHE A 514 -7.94 -15.51 -11.24
C PHE A 514 -6.53 -14.91 -11.30
N ALA A 515 -6.31 -13.96 -12.22
CA ALA A 515 -5.07 -13.19 -12.29
C ALA A 515 -4.83 -12.38 -11.02
N ALA A 516 -5.86 -11.68 -10.50
CA ALA A 516 -5.76 -10.95 -9.23
C ALA A 516 -5.43 -11.88 -8.04
N ALA A 517 -5.98 -13.10 -8.03
CA ALA A 517 -5.65 -14.11 -7.02
C ALA A 517 -4.16 -14.51 -7.06
N ARG A 518 -3.55 -14.62 -8.24
CA ARG A 518 -2.11 -14.89 -8.37
C ARG A 518 -1.24 -13.67 -8.03
N ASP A 519 -1.67 -12.49 -8.46
CA ASP A 519 -1.00 -11.21 -8.18
C ASP A 519 -0.89 -10.93 -6.67
N GLU A 520 -1.94 -11.19 -5.87
CA GLU A 520 -1.88 -11.00 -4.41
C GLU A 520 -0.90 -11.97 -3.73
N VAL A 521 -0.78 -13.22 -4.20
CA VAL A 521 0.22 -14.18 -3.68
C VAL A 521 1.64 -13.75 -4.05
N ASN A 522 1.87 -13.29 -5.29
CA ASN A 522 3.17 -12.75 -5.71
C ASN A 522 3.53 -11.49 -4.89
N GLY A 523 2.55 -10.60 -4.68
CA GLY A 523 2.68 -9.41 -3.85
C GLY A 523 3.07 -9.72 -2.42
N LEU A 524 2.43 -10.71 -1.80
CA LEU A 524 2.75 -11.20 -0.44
C LEU A 524 4.20 -11.73 -0.36
N ARG A 525 4.61 -12.62 -1.28
CA ARG A 525 5.99 -13.13 -1.31
C ARG A 525 7.02 -12.00 -1.45
N LEU A 526 6.69 -10.98 -2.25
CA LEU A 526 7.54 -9.80 -2.41
C LEU A 526 7.54 -8.90 -1.16
N GLU A 527 6.45 -8.77 -0.39
CA GLU A 527 6.47 -8.12 0.93
C GLU A 527 7.46 -8.80 1.88
N HIS A 528 7.54 -10.13 1.85
CA HIS A 528 8.43 -10.88 2.72
C HIS A 528 9.91 -10.74 2.28
N LYS A 529 10.19 -10.82 0.97
CA LYS A 529 11.54 -10.54 0.41
C LYS A 529 11.97 -9.07 0.62
N LEU A 530 11.03 -8.12 0.60
CA LEU A 530 11.26 -6.71 0.97
C LEU A 530 11.70 -6.55 2.43
N ASN A 531 11.03 -7.23 3.37
CA ASN A 531 11.43 -7.22 4.77
C ASN A 531 12.83 -7.81 4.97
N MET A 532 13.15 -8.92 4.30
CA MET A 532 14.50 -9.53 4.36
C MET A 532 15.59 -8.53 3.94
N LEU A 533 15.36 -7.73 2.90
CA LEU A 533 16.33 -6.72 2.43
C LEU A 533 16.37 -5.46 3.30
N HIS A 534 15.22 -4.91 3.69
CA HIS A 534 15.13 -3.50 4.12
C HIS A 534 14.51 -3.26 5.50
N ALA A 535 13.86 -4.24 6.13
CA ALA A 535 13.26 -4.04 7.45
C ALA A 535 14.33 -3.71 8.51
N ASP A 536 14.02 -2.76 9.40
CA ASP A 536 14.80 -2.53 10.61
C ASP A 536 14.47 -3.59 11.65
N LEU A 537 15.43 -4.48 11.89
CA LEU A 537 15.38 -5.55 12.89
C LEU A 537 16.56 -5.46 13.87
N PHE A 538 17.27 -4.33 13.89
CA PHE A 538 18.49 -4.19 14.65
C PHE A 538 18.25 -3.45 15.97
N ALA A 539 19.05 -3.73 16.99
CA ALA A 539 19.01 -2.97 18.24
C ALA A 539 19.41 -1.49 18.00
N GLU A 540 19.02 -0.61 18.90
CA GLU A 540 19.27 0.83 18.78
C GLU A 540 20.77 1.15 18.57
N GLY A 541 21.07 1.96 17.56
CA GLY A 541 22.44 2.29 17.17
C GLY A 541 23.24 1.18 16.46
N LYS A 542 22.73 -0.05 16.34
CA LYS A 542 23.46 -1.15 15.66
C LYS A 542 23.40 -1.06 14.14
N ALA A 543 22.32 -0.55 13.55
CA ALA A 543 22.16 -0.43 12.09
C ALA A 543 23.36 0.29 11.41
N ASP A 544 23.82 1.39 11.99
CA ASP A 544 24.95 2.18 11.47
C ASP A 544 26.30 1.50 11.69
N VAL A 545 26.43 0.67 12.73
CA VAL A 545 27.63 -0.14 13.02
C VAL A 545 27.79 -1.26 12.00
N LEU A 546 26.69 -1.83 11.50
CA LEU A 546 26.71 -2.87 10.46
C LEU A 546 27.28 -2.35 9.14
N HIS A 547 26.99 -1.11 8.76
CA HIS A 547 27.63 -0.47 7.59
C HIS A 547 29.15 -0.29 7.76
N ARG A 548 29.66 -0.19 9.00
CA ARG A 548 31.09 -0.10 9.29
C ARG A 548 31.78 -1.47 9.34
N ARG A 549 31.11 -2.52 9.83
CA ARG A 549 31.68 -3.87 10.04
C ARG A 549 31.44 -4.86 8.89
N GLY A 550 30.34 -4.73 8.15
CA GLY A 550 29.98 -5.62 7.05
C GLY A 550 29.60 -7.06 7.47
N THR A 551 29.25 -7.25 8.74
CA THR A 551 28.88 -8.52 9.38
C THR A 551 27.71 -8.30 10.34
N ILE A 552 26.66 -9.12 10.24
CA ILE A 552 25.52 -9.16 11.16
C ILE A 552 25.72 -10.28 12.18
N GLU A 553 25.72 -9.96 13.47
CA GLU A 553 25.75 -10.94 14.56
C GLU A 553 24.36 -11.11 15.20
N ALA A 554 24.13 -12.24 15.89
CA ALA A 554 22.85 -12.52 16.55
C ALA A 554 22.48 -11.48 17.63
N ASP A 555 23.48 -10.84 18.25
CA ASP A 555 23.31 -9.79 19.26
C ASP A 555 23.19 -8.37 18.69
N ASP A 556 23.28 -8.20 17.37
CA ASP A 556 22.84 -6.97 16.70
C ASP A 556 21.32 -6.95 16.45
N ILE A 557 20.66 -8.12 16.51
CA ILE A 557 19.24 -8.30 16.17
C ILE A 557 18.35 -8.10 17.41
N ASP A 558 17.38 -7.20 17.26
CA ASP A 558 16.33 -6.94 18.25
C ASP A 558 15.24 -8.01 18.16
N ILE A 559 15.13 -8.81 19.22
CA ILE A 559 14.17 -9.91 19.30
C ILE A 559 12.71 -9.45 19.31
N ASP A 560 12.43 -8.27 19.88
CA ASP A 560 11.07 -7.76 20.01
C ASP A 560 10.62 -7.09 18.70
N LYS A 561 11.52 -6.47 17.93
CA LYS A 561 11.23 -6.10 16.52
C LYS A 561 10.87 -7.34 15.70
N CYS A 562 11.64 -8.43 15.83
CA CYS A 562 11.36 -9.69 15.13
C CYS A 562 10.01 -10.31 15.53
N ARG A 563 9.67 -10.33 16.83
CA ARG A 563 8.37 -10.79 17.32
C ARG A 563 7.20 -9.93 16.83
N ASN A 564 7.38 -8.61 16.77
CA ASN A 564 6.36 -7.67 16.30
C ASN A 564 6.17 -7.70 14.76
N MET A 565 7.14 -8.24 14.02
CA MET A 565 7.02 -8.47 12.58
C MET A 565 6.06 -9.63 12.25
N VAL A 566 6.04 -10.72 13.02
CA VAL A 566 5.06 -11.80 12.85
C VAL A 566 3.90 -11.63 13.83
N VAL A 567 2.70 -11.32 13.34
CA VAL A 567 1.55 -11.07 14.22
C VAL A 567 0.48 -12.14 14.03
N SER A 568 0.14 -12.86 15.10
CA SER A 568 -0.88 -13.90 15.08
C SER A 568 -2.28 -13.35 14.75
N ALA A 569 -3.20 -14.24 14.38
CA ALA A 569 -4.58 -13.88 14.09
C ALA A 569 -5.28 -13.27 15.33
N GLU A 570 -5.03 -13.86 16.50
CA GLU A 570 -5.55 -13.45 17.80
C GLU A 570 -5.10 -12.03 18.15
N VAL A 571 -3.80 -11.72 18.00
CA VAL A 571 -3.28 -10.36 18.24
C VAL A 571 -3.88 -9.36 17.27
N ASN A 572 -4.04 -9.73 15.98
CA ASN A 572 -4.71 -8.85 15.02
C ASN A 572 -6.18 -8.58 15.42
N VAL A 573 -6.93 -9.58 15.87
CA VAL A 573 -8.30 -9.43 16.36
C VAL A 573 -8.35 -8.54 17.62
N VAL A 574 -7.54 -8.84 18.64
CA VAL A 574 -7.50 -8.10 19.91
C VAL A 574 -7.13 -6.63 19.72
N LEU A 575 -6.15 -6.32 18.86
CA LEU A 575 -5.80 -4.93 18.54
C LEU A 575 -6.90 -4.21 17.75
N LYS A 576 -7.68 -4.92 16.92
CA LYS A 576 -8.85 -4.35 16.24
C LYS A 576 -10.00 -4.02 17.19
N VAL A 577 -10.25 -4.90 18.16
CA VAL A 577 -11.18 -4.62 19.26
C VAL A 577 -10.70 -3.39 20.05
N ALA A 578 -9.40 -3.30 20.38
CA ALA A 578 -8.84 -2.14 21.06
C ALA A 578 -9.00 -0.83 20.28
N ASP A 579 -8.76 -0.83 18.96
CA ASP A 579 -9.00 0.32 18.08
C ASP A 579 -10.47 0.77 18.10
N ARG A 580 -11.42 -0.19 18.11
CA ARG A 580 -12.87 0.09 18.09
C ARG A 580 -13.37 0.59 19.44
N VAL A 581 -12.91 0.02 20.55
CA VAL A 581 -13.20 0.53 21.91
C VAL A 581 -12.59 1.93 22.08
N ALA A 582 -11.37 2.19 21.59
CA ALA A 582 -10.74 3.51 21.62
C ALA A 582 -11.50 4.56 20.78
N ALA A 583 -12.02 4.17 19.60
CA ALA A 583 -12.86 5.05 18.79
C ALA A 583 -14.19 5.37 19.49
N ARG A 584 -14.81 4.40 20.18
CA ARG A 584 -16.03 4.64 20.96
C ARG A 584 -15.76 5.48 22.21
N LEU A 585 -14.63 5.24 22.89
CA LEU A 585 -14.16 6.05 24.01
C LEU A 585 -13.98 7.52 23.63
N ALA A 586 -13.45 7.81 22.44
CA ALA A 586 -13.34 9.19 21.94
C ALA A 586 -14.71 9.86 21.77
N LEU A 587 -15.74 9.12 21.34
CA LEU A 587 -17.12 9.62 21.29
C LEU A 587 -17.69 9.87 22.69
N LEU A 588 -17.54 8.91 23.62
CA LEU A 588 -18.01 9.05 25.01
C LEU A 588 -17.32 10.23 25.73
N LYS A 589 -16.02 10.45 25.51
CA LYS A 589 -15.30 11.62 26.04
C LYS A 589 -15.79 12.94 25.44
N ASN A 590 -16.24 12.95 24.19
CA ASN A 590 -16.82 14.15 23.57
C ASN A 590 -18.25 14.40 24.05
N GLU A 591 -19.03 13.34 24.30
CA GLU A 591 -20.35 13.38 24.92
C GLU A 591 -20.25 13.95 26.34
N ARG A 592 -19.34 13.41 27.17
CA ARG A 592 -19.06 13.92 28.53
C ARG A 592 -18.58 15.37 28.56
N ARG A 593 -17.79 15.81 27.56
CA ARG A 593 -17.37 17.22 27.40
C ARG A 593 -18.48 18.16 26.91
N ALA A 594 -19.58 17.62 26.39
CA ALA A 594 -20.74 18.39 25.94
C ALA A 594 -21.82 18.51 27.03
N GLU A 595 -21.75 17.70 28.08
CA GLU A 595 -22.52 17.92 29.31
C GLU A 595 -22.05 19.21 30.01
N PRO A 596 -22.96 19.98 30.62
CA PRO A 596 -22.56 21.08 31.50
C PRO A 596 -21.74 20.51 32.67
N ALA A 597 -20.72 21.26 33.12
CA ALA A 597 -19.98 20.88 34.31
C ALA A 597 -20.90 20.87 35.53
N ASP A 598 -20.92 19.76 36.27
CA ASP A 598 -21.42 19.76 37.64
C ASP A 598 -20.65 20.84 38.41
N ASN A 599 -21.36 21.79 39.00
CA ASN A 599 -20.75 22.62 40.02
C ASN A 599 -20.55 21.72 41.25
N ASP A 600 -19.32 21.61 41.75
CA ASP A 600 -18.92 20.74 42.89
C ASP A 600 -19.65 21.01 44.24
N ASN A 601 -20.68 21.87 44.25
CA ASN A 601 -21.48 22.17 45.43
C ASN A 601 -22.97 22.01 45.12
N GLU A 602 -23.61 21.10 45.86
CA GLU A 602 -25.05 20.85 45.92
C GLU A 602 -25.63 20.09 44.70
N ILE A 603 -25.92 18.80 44.90
CA ILE A 603 -26.71 18.00 43.95
C ILE A 603 -28.12 18.60 43.93
N ASP A 604 -28.48 19.30 42.85
CA ASP A 604 -29.85 19.81 42.67
C ASP A 604 -30.81 18.62 42.67
N LEU A 605 -31.85 18.70 43.50
CA LEU A 605 -32.94 17.71 43.54
C LEU A 605 -33.55 17.48 42.14
N ARG A 606 -33.48 18.49 41.26
CA ARG A 606 -33.90 18.38 39.85
C ARG A 606 -33.02 17.46 39.01
N ASP A 607 -31.71 17.42 39.22
CA ASP A 607 -30.82 16.52 38.48
C ASP A 607 -30.92 15.07 38.98
N LEU A 608 -31.41 14.87 40.21
CA LEU A 608 -31.88 13.57 40.71
C LEU A 608 -33.26 13.19 40.15
N GLU A 609 -34.24 14.10 40.15
CA GLU A 609 -35.58 13.89 39.59
C GLU A 609 -35.57 13.61 38.07
N GLU A 610 -34.66 14.25 37.33
CA GLU A 610 -34.45 14.02 35.90
C GLU A 610 -33.48 12.86 35.60
N GLY A 611 -32.87 12.25 36.63
CA GLY A 611 -31.94 11.12 36.48
C GLY A 611 -30.58 11.45 35.83
N ARG A 612 -30.24 12.74 35.71
CA ARG A 612 -29.00 13.19 35.05
C ARG A 612 -27.75 12.81 35.83
N ALA A 613 -27.73 13.04 37.14
CA ALA A 613 -26.59 12.72 38.00
C ALA A 613 -26.20 11.22 37.93
N THR A 614 -27.20 10.33 37.86
CA THR A 614 -27.00 8.90 37.63
C THR A 614 -26.48 8.57 36.22
N GLY A 615 -26.90 9.32 35.20
CA GLY A 615 -26.42 9.19 33.83
C GLY A 615 -24.94 9.56 33.69
N THR A 616 -24.56 10.71 34.24
CA THR A 616 -23.18 11.21 34.23
C THR A 616 -22.21 10.29 34.98
N HIS A 617 -22.57 9.80 36.17
CA HIS A 617 -21.74 8.82 36.89
C HIS A 617 -21.61 7.49 36.12
N ALA A 618 -22.68 7.03 35.46
CA ALA A 618 -22.61 5.83 34.60
C ALA A 618 -21.74 6.05 33.34
N LEU A 619 -21.77 7.25 32.76
CA LEU A 619 -20.91 7.64 31.64
C LEU A 619 -19.43 7.69 32.04
N ASP A 620 -19.10 8.32 33.17
CA ASP A 620 -17.72 8.40 33.68
C ASP A 620 -17.18 7.01 34.06
N ALA A 621 -18.00 6.15 34.70
CA ALA A 621 -17.64 4.75 34.96
C ALA A 621 -17.39 3.96 33.66
N LYS A 622 -18.20 4.18 32.60
CA LYS A 622 -18.01 3.55 31.29
C LYS A 622 -16.76 4.05 30.57
N ILE A 623 -16.45 5.34 30.67
CA ILE A 623 -15.21 5.93 30.15
C ILE A 623 -13.99 5.28 30.82
N ALA A 624 -13.96 5.20 32.15
CA ALA A 624 -12.87 4.58 32.90
C ALA A 624 -12.70 3.08 32.58
N ALA A 625 -13.81 2.34 32.44
CA ALA A 625 -13.78 0.94 32.02
C ALA A 625 -13.19 0.78 30.60
N TYR A 626 -13.57 1.66 29.67
CA TYR A 626 -13.08 1.63 28.28
C TYR A 626 -11.59 2.05 28.19
N GLU A 627 -11.12 2.98 29.02
CA GLU A 627 -9.69 3.33 29.11
C GLU A 627 -8.85 2.14 29.54
N ARG A 628 -9.24 1.51 30.64
CA ARG A 628 -8.62 0.29 31.18
C ARG A 628 -8.65 -0.86 30.16
N ASP A 629 -9.78 -1.06 29.50
CA ASP A 629 -9.93 -2.13 28.48
C ASP A 629 -9.03 -1.87 27.27
N VAL A 630 -8.96 -0.63 26.76
CA VAL A 630 -8.05 -0.27 25.66
C VAL A 630 -6.59 -0.47 26.06
N GLU A 631 -6.21 -0.10 27.28
CA GLU A 631 -4.84 -0.32 27.78
C GLU A 631 -4.51 -1.81 27.89
N ASN A 632 -5.40 -2.60 28.49
CA ASN A 632 -5.24 -4.05 28.62
C ASN A 632 -5.11 -4.74 27.25
N LEU A 633 -6.03 -4.47 26.33
CA LEU A 633 -6.02 -5.06 24.99
C LEU A 633 -4.78 -4.63 24.19
N ARG A 634 -4.31 -3.38 24.32
CA ARG A 634 -3.05 -2.93 23.70
C ARG A 634 -1.81 -3.60 24.29
N ARG A 635 -1.83 -3.92 25.58
CA ARG A 635 -0.82 -4.75 26.25
C ARG A 635 -1.00 -6.25 25.97
N LEU A 636 -1.96 -6.63 25.11
CA LEU A 636 -2.35 -8.01 24.81
C LEU A 636 -2.66 -8.80 26.09
N VAL A 637 -3.49 -8.21 26.94
CA VAL A 637 -4.01 -8.81 28.17
C VAL A 637 -5.53 -8.81 28.06
N VAL A 638 -6.10 -10.01 28.06
CA VAL A 638 -7.53 -10.27 28.07
C VAL A 638 -7.87 -10.85 29.44
N THR A 639 -8.69 -10.15 30.21
CA THR A 639 -9.09 -10.59 31.56
C THR A 639 -10.60 -10.75 31.63
N GLU A 640 -11.08 -11.50 32.61
CA GLU A 640 -12.51 -11.61 32.92
C GLU A 640 -13.15 -10.25 33.24
N ASN A 641 -12.36 -9.32 33.77
CA ASN A 641 -12.79 -7.99 34.19
C ASN A 641 -13.08 -7.01 33.05
N LEU A 642 -12.89 -7.38 31.77
CA LEU A 642 -13.29 -6.56 30.61
C LEU A 642 -14.78 -6.19 30.69
N HIS A 643 -15.13 -4.96 30.26
CA HIS A 643 -16.51 -4.49 30.20
C HIS A 643 -17.34 -5.34 29.23
N ASP A 644 -18.63 -5.55 29.52
CA ASP A 644 -19.49 -6.45 28.75
C ASP A 644 -19.56 -6.12 27.25
N ASP A 645 -19.76 -4.84 26.89
CA ASP A 645 -19.63 -4.36 25.50
C ASP A 645 -18.30 -4.77 24.82
N THR A 646 -17.17 -4.68 25.54
CA THR A 646 -15.85 -5.09 25.03
C THR A 646 -15.78 -6.60 24.82
N ARG A 647 -16.33 -7.37 25.76
CA ARG A 647 -16.37 -8.84 25.74
C ARG A 647 -17.24 -9.34 24.58
N ALA A 648 -18.42 -8.75 24.38
CA ALA A 648 -19.31 -9.05 23.26
C ALA A 648 -18.65 -8.72 21.91
N LEU A 649 -18.04 -7.53 21.78
CA LEU A 649 -17.35 -7.11 20.57
C LEU A 649 -16.13 -7.99 20.24
N LEU A 650 -15.44 -8.51 21.27
CA LEU A 650 -14.36 -9.48 21.11
C LEU A 650 -14.89 -10.84 20.64
N ALA A 651 -16.00 -11.33 21.19
CA ALA A 651 -16.64 -12.57 20.73
C ALA A 651 -17.10 -12.46 19.26
N ASP A 652 -17.74 -11.34 18.87
CA ASP A 652 -18.13 -11.08 17.47
C ASP A 652 -16.93 -11.01 16.51
N ALA A 653 -15.80 -10.48 16.99
CA ALA A 653 -14.57 -10.35 16.22
C ALA A 653 -13.80 -11.68 16.08
N LEU A 654 -13.87 -12.58 17.06
CA LEU A 654 -13.32 -13.95 16.98
C LEU A 654 -14.19 -14.87 16.13
N ASN A 655 -15.51 -14.74 16.23
CA ASN A 655 -16.47 -15.50 15.42
C ASN A 655 -16.48 -15.10 13.92
N GLY A 656 -15.71 -14.09 13.52
CA GLY A 656 -15.58 -13.71 12.11
C GLY A 656 -16.83 -13.08 11.52
N THR A 657 -17.69 -12.47 12.34
CA THR A 657 -19.05 -12.10 11.93
C THR A 657 -19.04 -11.14 10.73
N HIS A 658 -20.03 -11.30 9.85
CA HIS A 658 -20.20 -10.42 8.69
C HIS A 658 -20.46 -8.96 9.11
N ALA A 659 -21.09 -8.74 10.27
CA ALA A 659 -21.30 -7.43 10.85
C ALA A 659 -19.97 -6.77 11.24
N PHE A 660 -19.14 -7.42 12.06
CA PHE A 660 -17.82 -6.89 12.44
C PHE A 660 -16.93 -6.62 11.22
N ALA A 661 -16.88 -7.56 10.26
CA ALA A 661 -16.14 -7.40 9.00
C ALA A 661 -16.60 -6.19 8.18
N TRP A 662 -17.89 -5.85 8.22
CA TRP A 662 -18.46 -4.68 7.54
C TRP A 662 -18.16 -3.39 8.31
N GLU A 663 -18.31 -3.39 9.63
CA GLU A 663 -18.01 -2.24 10.49
C GLU A 663 -16.54 -1.83 10.42
N GLU A 664 -15.62 -2.79 10.38
CA GLU A 664 -14.18 -2.54 10.14
C GLU A 664 -13.93 -1.89 8.77
N ALA A 665 -14.67 -2.31 7.75
CA ALA A 665 -14.54 -1.77 6.40
C ALA A 665 -15.14 -0.35 6.28
N VAL A 666 -16.22 -0.06 7.01
CA VAL A 666 -16.77 1.29 7.17
C VAL A 666 -15.81 2.17 7.97
N ALA A 667 -15.24 1.68 9.08
CA ALA A 667 -14.28 2.42 9.89
C ALA A 667 -13.02 2.79 9.08
N LYS A 668 -12.56 1.89 8.20
CA LYS A 668 -11.50 2.15 7.23
C LYS A 668 -11.88 3.29 6.26
N LEU A 669 -13.08 3.23 5.67
CA LEU A 669 -13.61 4.26 4.75
C LEU A 669 -13.71 5.65 5.41
N THR A 670 -14.06 5.72 6.69
CA THR A 670 -14.19 6.98 7.45
C THR A 670 -12.87 7.55 7.97
N LYS A 671 -11.73 6.89 7.76
CA LYS A 671 -10.43 7.47 8.15
C LYS A 671 -10.16 8.79 7.41
N PRO A 672 -9.47 9.77 8.04
CA PRO A 672 -9.08 11.01 7.38
C PRO A 672 -8.41 10.74 6.03
N LEU A 673 -8.75 11.57 5.04
CA LEU A 673 -8.31 11.50 3.64
C LEU A 673 -8.69 10.24 2.84
N GLU A 674 -8.88 9.06 3.45
CA GLU A 674 -9.01 7.74 2.75
C GLU A 674 -10.02 7.77 1.59
N PHE A 675 -11.27 8.16 1.85
CA PHE A 675 -12.30 8.29 0.81
C PHE A 675 -11.86 9.21 -0.33
N THR A 676 -11.37 10.41 -0.01
CA THR A 676 -10.93 11.39 -1.03
C THR A 676 -9.72 10.89 -1.81
N SER A 677 -8.82 10.14 -1.16
CA SER A 677 -7.63 9.56 -1.78
C SER A 677 -7.98 8.41 -2.71
N GLN A 678 -8.99 7.60 -2.38
CA GLN A 678 -9.52 6.58 -3.29
C GLN A 678 -10.30 7.18 -4.46
N VAL A 679 -11.13 8.22 -4.25
CA VAL A 679 -11.81 8.93 -5.36
C VAL A 679 -10.77 9.51 -6.34
N SER A 680 -9.73 10.18 -5.84
CA SER A 680 -8.64 10.69 -6.67
C SER A 680 -7.86 9.56 -7.38
N GLN A 681 -7.57 8.43 -6.71
CA GLN A 681 -6.97 7.25 -7.34
C GLN A 681 -7.79 6.76 -8.53
N ARG A 682 -9.12 6.72 -8.39
CA ARG A 682 -10.03 6.30 -9.47
C ARG A 682 -10.11 7.32 -10.61
N ILE A 683 -10.18 8.62 -10.31
CA ILE A 683 -10.14 9.66 -11.35
C ILE A 683 -8.82 9.58 -12.14
N GLY A 684 -7.68 9.42 -11.45
CA GLY A 684 -6.37 9.23 -12.08
C GLY A 684 -6.32 8.04 -13.05
N GLN A 685 -6.86 6.88 -12.64
CA GLN A 685 -6.99 5.68 -13.49
C GLN A 685 -7.98 5.85 -14.65
N THR A 686 -9.03 6.64 -14.47
CA THR A 686 -10.06 6.87 -15.48
C THR A 686 -9.59 7.85 -16.55
N PHE A 687 -8.79 8.85 -16.18
CA PHE A 687 -8.27 9.91 -17.05
C PHE A 687 -6.74 9.90 -17.18
N THR A 688 -6.10 8.72 -17.17
CA THR A 688 -4.66 8.55 -17.45
C THR A 688 -4.27 9.30 -18.73
N LEU A 689 -3.25 10.15 -18.67
CA LEU A 689 -2.83 11.07 -19.74
C LEU A 689 -4.01 11.85 -20.37
N GLY A 690 -4.98 12.28 -19.54
CA GLY A 690 -6.18 12.99 -19.96
C GLY A 690 -7.27 12.08 -20.54
N VAL A 691 -6.94 11.33 -21.60
CA VAL A 691 -7.91 10.51 -22.35
C VAL A 691 -7.49 9.04 -22.54
N LEU A 692 -6.26 8.67 -22.14
CA LEU A 692 -5.70 7.32 -22.28
C LEU A 692 -5.89 6.46 -21.01
N GLY A 693 -6.92 6.76 -20.22
CA GLY A 693 -7.40 5.92 -19.12
C GLY A 693 -8.65 5.12 -19.50
N SER A 694 -9.38 4.62 -18.49
CA SER A 694 -10.63 3.87 -18.76
C SER A 694 -11.69 4.69 -19.50
N ALA A 695 -11.65 6.02 -19.43
CA ALA A 695 -12.50 6.91 -20.22
C ALA A 695 -12.31 6.73 -21.74
N GLY A 696 -11.07 6.65 -22.22
CA GLY A 696 -10.75 6.46 -23.64
C GLY A 696 -11.18 5.09 -24.13
N ALA A 697 -10.88 4.04 -23.38
CA ALA A 697 -11.27 2.66 -23.73
C ALA A 697 -12.79 2.46 -23.77
N LEU A 698 -13.57 3.16 -22.94
CA LEU A 698 -15.02 3.00 -22.87
C LEU A 698 -15.79 3.94 -23.81
N ALA A 699 -15.40 5.22 -23.88
CA ALA A 699 -16.12 6.25 -24.61
C ALA A 699 -15.44 6.64 -25.94
N GLY A 700 -14.11 6.58 -26.04
CA GLY A 700 -13.36 7.11 -27.19
C GLY A 700 -13.78 6.53 -28.54
N GLY A 701 -13.81 5.20 -28.66
CA GLY A 701 -14.28 4.53 -29.87
C GLY A 701 -15.75 4.85 -30.23
N ARG A 702 -16.60 5.09 -29.21
CA ARG A 702 -18.01 5.47 -29.39
C ARG A 702 -18.15 6.93 -29.84
N VAL A 703 -17.35 7.85 -29.30
CA VAL A 703 -17.28 9.27 -29.69
C VAL A 703 -16.83 9.40 -31.15
N VAL A 704 -15.72 8.75 -31.53
CA VAL A 704 -15.25 8.73 -32.93
C VAL A 704 -16.32 8.13 -33.83
N SER A 705 -16.98 7.05 -33.39
CA SER A 705 -18.04 6.43 -34.18
C SER A 705 -19.25 7.36 -34.39
N ALA A 706 -19.69 8.08 -33.36
CA ALA A 706 -20.82 9.02 -33.46
C ALA A 706 -20.47 10.26 -34.29
N ALA A 707 -19.25 10.78 -34.18
CA ALA A 707 -18.75 11.89 -35.00
C ALA A 707 -18.72 11.53 -36.50
N LEU A 708 -18.39 10.27 -36.82
CA LEU A 708 -18.42 9.72 -38.19
C LEU A 708 -19.81 9.21 -38.61
N LYS A 709 -20.90 9.72 -38.00
CA LYS A 709 -22.31 9.40 -38.29
C LYS A 709 -22.73 7.94 -38.00
N GLY A 710 -21.95 7.20 -37.21
CA GLY A 710 -22.25 5.84 -36.77
C GLY A 710 -21.45 4.76 -37.48
N SER A 711 -21.50 3.53 -36.96
CA SER A 711 -20.64 2.42 -37.43
C SER A 711 -20.87 2.00 -38.89
N ASP A 712 -21.97 2.44 -39.51
CA ASP A 712 -22.34 2.03 -40.87
C ASP A 712 -21.72 2.91 -41.97
N HIS A 713 -20.91 3.90 -41.58
CA HIS A 713 -20.12 4.77 -42.48
C HIS A 713 -18.61 4.58 -42.29
N ILE A 714 -18.19 3.72 -41.36
CA ILE A 714 -16.80 3.58 -40.91
C ILE A 714 -16.24 2.27 -41.47
N SER A 715 -15.13 2.35 -42.21
CA SER A 715 -14.48 1.15 -42.76
C SER A 715 -14.06 0.18 -41.65
N LEU A 716 -14.07 -1.11 -41.95
CA LEU A 716 -13.71 -2.15 -40.98
C LEU A 716 -12.26 -1.98 -40.49
N THR A 717 -11.37 -1.44 -41.32
CA THR A 717 -9.99 -1.07 -40.95
C THR A 717 -9.96 -0.02 -39.83
N VAL A 718 -10.78 1.03 -39.91
CA VAL A 718 -10.86 2.05 -38.84
C VAL A 718 -11.46 1.46 -37.57
N GLN A 719 -12.46 0.57 -37.67
CA GLN A 719 -13.02 -0.13 -36.50
C GLN A 719 -11.96 -1.02 -35.82
N PHE A 720 -11.08 -1.68 -36.59
CA PHE A 720 -9.93 -2.43 -36.06
C PHE A 720 -8.93 -1.53 -35.34
N CYS A 721 -8.52 -0.42 -35.97
CA CYS A 721 -7.59 0.53 -35.36
C CYS A 721 -8.14 1.14 -34.05
N LEU A 722 -9.45 1.42 -33.98
CA LEU A 722 -10.09 1.90 -32.74
C LEU A 722 -10.12 0.83 -31.64
N ALA A 723 -10.34 -0.44 -31.98
CA ALA A 723 -10.28 -1.54 -31.02
C ALA A 723 -8.85 -1.79 -30.51
N LEU A 724 -7.86 -1.74 -31.42
CA LEU A 724 -6.43 -1.86 -31.07
C LEU A 724 -5.97 -0.68 -30.20
N ALA A 725 -6.35 0.55 -30.54
CA ALA A 725 -6.08 1.72 -29.71
C ALA A 725 -6.71 1.60 -28.31
N SER A 726 -7.94 1.06 -28.22
CA SER A 726 -8.60 0.80 -26.93
C SER A 726 -7.90 -0.28 -26.11
N ALA A 727 -7.33 -1.30 -26.76
CA ALA A 727 -6.48 -2.33 -26.12
C ALA A 727 -5.17 -1.73 -25.59
N LEU A 728 -4.49 -0.89 -26.37
CA LEU A 728 -3.25 -0.20 -25.99
C LEU A 728 -3.49 0.80 -24.84
N VAL A 729 -4.60 1.54 -24.86
CA VAL A 729 -5.06 2.37 -23.75
C VAL A 729 -5.29 1.54 -22.49
N GLY A 730 -5.99 0.40 -22.62
CA GLY A 730 -6.18 -0.55 -21.52
C GLY A 730 -4.87 -1.12 -20.96
N LEU A 731 -3.89 -1.38 -21.82
CA LEU A 731 -2.56 -1.85 -21.47
C LEU A 731 -1.79 -0.81 -20.64
N ILE A 732 -1.72 0.43 -21.12
CA ILE A 732 -1.04 1.55 -20.43
C ILE A 732 -1.71 1.85 -19.08
N ALA A 733 -3.04 1.90 -19.03
CA ALA A 733 -3.77 2.16 -17.80
C ALA A 733 -3.65 1.01 -16.78
N ALA A 734 -3.48 -0.23 -17.24
CA ALA A 734 -3.24 -1.37 -16.36
C ALA A 734 -1.80 -1.42 -15.83
N SER A 735 -0.79 -1.28 -16.70
CA SER A 735 0.62 -1.34 -16.31
C SER A 735 1.04 -0.22 -15.35
N THR A 736 0.38 0.95 -15.44
CA THR A 736 0.68 2.10 -14.59
C THR A 736 -0.21 2.21 -13.33
N GLN A 737 -1.12 1.25 -13.10
CA GLN A 737 -1.97 1.24 -11.89
C GLN A 737 -1.15 1.28 -10.60
N GLY A 738 -0.02 0.56 -10.54
CA GLY A 738 0.83 0.51 -9.35
C GLY A 738 1.29 1.91 -8.91
N MET A 739 1.68 2.76 -9.87
CA MET A 739 2.10 4.14 -9.62
C MET A 739 0.96 5.00 -9.04
N VAL A 740 -0.26 4.89 -9.57
CA VAL A 740 -1.44 5.59 -9.00
C VAL A 740 -1.73 5.12 -7.56
N THR A 741 -1.44 3.85 -7.27
CA THR A 741 -1.61 3.29 -5.91
C THR A 741 -0.53 3.82 -4.95
N ASN A 742 0.72 3.99 -5.40
CA ASN A 742 1.78 4.64 -4.64
C ASN A 742 1.45 6.10 -4.33
N ILE A 743 1.02 6.88 -5.34
CA ILE A 743 0.60 8.28 -5.17
C ILE A 743 -0.55 8.41 -4.16
N LYS A 744 -1.52 7.48 -4.18
CA LYS A 744 -2.56 7.42 -3.13
C LYS A 744 -1.97 7.13 -1.75
N ASN A 745 -1.11 6.12 -1.62
CA ASN A 745 -0.55 5.74 -0.34
C ASN A 745 0.29 6.88 0.27
N GLN A 746 1.10 7.57 -0.54
CA GLN A 746 1.84 8.78 -0.13
C GLN A 746 0.92 9.84 0.49
N ARG A 747 -0.24 10.12 -0.13
CA ARG A 747 -1.20 11.09 0.42
C ARG A 747 -1.95 10.58 1.67
N ARG A 748 -2.33 9.29 1.69
CA ARG A 748 -3.07 8.69 2.81
C ARG A 748 -2.22 8.59 4.07
N ASP A 749 -0.96 8.20 3.91
CA ASP A 749 -0.03 7.93 5.01
C ASP A 749 0.75 9.19 5.43
N ALA A 750 0.60 10.32 4.72
CA ALA A 750 1.11 11.62 5.13
C ALA A 750 0.34 12.16 6.36
N ASN A 751 1.08 12.74 7.30
CA ASN A 751 0.50 13.49 8.40
C ASN A 751 -0.23 14.75 7.85
N PRO A 752 -1.51 14.99 8.17
CA PRO A 752 -2.23 16.17 7.70
C PRO A 752 -1.57 17.50 8.05
N GLU A 753 -0.83 17.56 9.15
CA GLU A 753 -0.13 18.76 9.63
C GLU A 753 1.20 19.01 8.89
N ASP A 754 1.85 17.97 8.35
CA ASP A 754 3.13 18.06 7.63
C ASP A 754 2.95 18.35 6.12
N GLY A 755 1.81 18.90 5.71
CA GLY A 755 1.55 19.30 4.32
C GLY A 755 1.17 18.14 3.39
N ALA A 756 0.22 17.30 3.80
CA ALA A 756 -0.28 16.19 2.97
C ALA A 756 -0.75 16.65 1.56
N MET A 757 -0.32 15.92 0.54
CA MET A 757 -0.62 16.16 -0.88
C MET A 757 -2.09 16.54 -1.13
N SER A 758 -2.34 17.58 -1.91
CA SER A 758 -3.71 18.03 -2.18
C SER A 758 -4.48 17.01 -3.05
N PHE A 759 -5.81 16.95 -2.93
CA PHE A 759 -6.65 16.13 -3.81
C PHE A 759 -6.41 16.45 -5.30
N ARG A 760 -6.22 17.74 -5.62
CA ARG A 760 -5.94 18.21 -6.98
C ARG A 760 -4.61 17.63 -7.48
N GLU A 761 -3.55 17.80 -6.71
CA GLU A 761 -2.20 17.32 -7.03
C GLU A 761 -2.17 15.79 -7.18
N GLN A 762 -2.75 15.04 -6.25
CA GLN A 762 -2.87 13.59 -6.33
C GLN A 762 -3.57 13.15 -7.63
N THR A 763 -4.62 13.88 -8.02
CA THR A 763 -5.36 13.59 -9.26
C THR A 763 -4.50 13.86 -10.49
N PHE A 764 -3.79 15.00 -10.56
CA PHE A 764 -2.91 15.31 -11.69
C PHE A 764 -1.73 14.36 -11.79
N ARG A 765 -1.04 14.04 -10.68
CA ARG A 765 0.03 13.04 -10.65
C ARG A 765 -0.49 11.65 -11.01
N GLY A 766 -1.68 11.29 -10.55
CA GLY A 766 -2.36 10.04 -10.90
C GLY A 766 -2.73 9.94 -12.39
N MET A 767 -3.18 11.03 -13.02
CA MET A 767 -3.36 11.11 -14.47
C MET A 767 -2.01 11.03 -15.21
N GLY A 768 -0.97 11.66 -14.66
CA GLY A 768 0.41 11.60 -15.16
C GLY A 768 1.17 10.31 -14.85
N ALA A 769 0.51 9.27 -14.31
CA ALA A 769 1.17 8.07 -13.79
C ALA A 769 2.18 7.37 -14.74
N PRO A 770 2.01 7.33 -16.08
CA PRO A 770 3.04 6.80 -16.99
C PRO A 770 4.33 7.62 -16.99
N VAL A 771 4.22 8.96 -16.91
CA VAL A 771 5.36 9.89 -16.87
C VAL A 771 6.05 9.82 -15.49
N GLU A 772 5.27 9.83 -14.41
CA GLU A 772 5.75 9.62 -13.05
C GLU A 772 6.51 8.30 -12.93
N TRP A 773 5.95 7.20 -13.45
CA TRP A 773 6.59 5.88 -13.42
C TRP A 773 7.93 5.87 -14.19
N ALA A 774 7.97 6.49 -15.38
CA ALA A 774 9.20 6.59 -16.16
C ALA A 774 10.28 7.44 -15.45
N ALA A 775 9.90 8.63 -14.94
CA ALA A 775 10.80 9.52 -14.21
C ALA A 775 11.35 8.87 -12.94
N ASN A 776 10.49 8.20 -12.18
CA ASN A 776 10.85 7.41 -11.00
C ASN A 776 11.83 6.27 -11.36
N SER A 777 11.51 5.46 -12.37
CA SER A 777 12.37 4.35 -12.82
C SER A 777 13.75 4.80 -13.31
N ILE A 778 13.84 5.95 -14.00
CA ILE A 778 15.10 6.54 -14.46
C ILE A 778 15.90 7.07 -13.25
N ALA A 779 15.26 7.82 -12.36
CA ALA A 779 15.92 8.39 -11.19
C ALA A 779 16.43 7.30 -10.22
N SER A 780 15.67 6.22 -10.06
CA SER A 780 16.03 5.03 -9.29
C SER A 780 17.32 4.40 -9.80
N ARG A 781 17.35 3.97 -11.07
CA ARG A 781 18.51 3.34 -11.70
C ARG A 781 19.74 4.25 -11.63
N GLN A 782 19.59 5.52 -12.00
CA GLN A 782 20.69 6.49 -11.96
C GLN A 782 21.22 6.71 -10.54
N GLY A 783 20.34 6.82 -9.54
CA GLY A 783 20.71 6.98 -8.14
C GLY A 783 21.44 5.76 -7.58
N ILE A 784 20.88 4.56 -7.79
CA ILE A 784 21.50 3.29 -7.35
C ILE A 784 22.86 3.11 -8.02
N THR A 785 22.96 3.21 -9.36
CA THR A 785 24.24 3.03 -10.06
C THR A 785 25.31 4.05 -9.64
N ARG A 786 24.95 5.33 -9.49
CA ARG A 786 25.90 6.36 -9.03
C ARG A 786 26.35 6.14 -7.59
N ALA A 787 25.42 5.83 -6.70
CA ALA A 787 25.75 5.61 -5.29
C ALA A 787 26.59 4.33 -5.10
N SER A 788 26.24 3.23 -5.76
CA SER A 788 27.03 1.99 -5.70
C SER A 788 28.45 2.19 -6.23
N ALA A 789 28.62 2.94 -7.33
CA ALA A 789 29.93 3.29 -7.86
C ALA A 789 30.74 4.18 -6.89
N ALA A 790 30.12 5.22 -6.32
CA ALA A 790 30.75 6.11 -5.36
C ALA A 790 31.09 5.41 -4.03
N ILE A 791 30.23 4.52 -3.53
CA ILE A 791 30.53 3.70 -2.36
C ILE A 791 31.74 2.82 -2.64
N ALA A 792 31.80 2.14 -3.80
CA ALA A 792 32.96 1.33 -4.19
C ALA A 792 34.25 2.15 -4.35
N GLU A 793 34.16 3.41 -4.83
CA GLU A 793 35.27 4.38 -4.91
C GLU A 793 35.83 4.71 -3.51
N PHE A 794 34.97 5.11 -2.56
CA PHE A 794 35.40 5.59 -1.24
C PHE A 794 35.69 4.48 -0.21
N GLN A 795 35.13 3.27 -0.39
CA GLN A 795 35.13 2.24 0.65
C GLN A 795 36.54 1.83 1.12
N GLN A 796 37.55 1.81 0.24
CA GLN A 796 38.91 1.43 0.62
C GLN A 796 39.59 2.52 1.49
N GLN A 797 39.40 3.80 1.16
CA GLN A 797 39.94 4.91 1.95
C GLN A 797 39.17 5.06 3.26
N ALA A 798 37.85 4.89 3.25
CA ALA A 798 37.01 4.91 4.44
C ALA A 798 37.38 3.82 5.46
N GLN A 799 37.73 2.61 5.02
CA GLN A 799 38.27 1.55 5.91
C GLN A 799 39.55 2.01 6.63
N ARG A 800 40.45 2.70 5.92
CA ARG A 800 41.68 3.27 6.51
C ARG A 800 41.34 4.39 7.49
N ILE A 801 40.42 5.29 7.13
CA ILE A 801 39.93 6.37 8.00
C ILE A 801 39.30 5.81 9.28
N GLY A 802 38.52 4.71 9.19
CA GLY A 802 37.98 3.99 10.33
C GLY A 802 39.06 3.42 11.26
N ALA A 803 40.03 2.69 10.70
CA ALA A 803 41.16 2.14 11.48
C ALA A 803 42.08 3.23 12.06
N SER A 804 42.12 4.41 11.45
CA SER A 804 42.79 5.59 11.99
C SER A 804 42.00 6.21 13.14
N LEU A 805 40.67 6.31 13.01
CA LEU A 805 39.79 6.84 14.05
C LEU A 805 39.82 5.98 15.32
N GLU A 806 39.86 4.65 15.18
CA GLU A 806 40.01 3.73 16.32
C GLU A 806 41.32 3.94 17.07
N ARG A 807 42.44 4.15 16.36
CA ARG A 807 43.75 4.47 16.96
C ARG A 807 43.77 5.85 17.64
N LEU A 808 43.18 6.87 17.00
CA LEU A 808 43.10 8.23 17.55
C LEU A 808 42.24 8.32 18.82
N ILE A 809 41.25 7.43 18.97
CA ILE A 809 40.38 7.35 20.16
C ILE A 809 40.95 6.41 21.24
N ALA A 810 41.84 5.49 20.88
CA ALA A 810 42.45 4.58 21.84
C ALA A 810 43.21 5.35 22.93
N LEU A 811 42.91 5.02 24.19
CA LEU A 811 43.51 5.63 25.39
C LEU A 811 45.04 5.59 25.34
N GLU A 812 45.66 6.62 25.93
CA GLU A 812 47.08 6.92 25.76
C GLU A 812 48.04 5.76 26.08
N PRO A 813 49.24 5.72 25.46
CA PRO A 813 50.21 4.63 25.64
C PRO A 813 50.59 4.31 27.09
N GLU A 814 50.46 5.27 28.01
CA GLU A 814 50.77 5.07 29.44
C GLU A 814 49.78 4.10 30.11
N ALA A 815 48.49 4.16 29.78
CA ALA A 815 47.49 3.23 30.30
C ALA A 815 47.67 1.78 29.78
N ARG A 816 48.41 1.58 28.68
CA ARG A 816 48.81 0.26 28.17
C ARG A 816 50.12 -0.28 28.78
N ARG A 817 50.78 0.47 29.66
CA ARG A 817 51.95 0.00 30.42
C ARG A 817 51.61 -0.43 31.86
N GLU A 818 50.41 -0.10 32.34
CA GLU A 818 49.92 -0.43 33.69
C GLU A 818 48.84 -1.54 33.71
N ALA A 819 48.47 -2.06 32.53
CA ALA A 819 47.54 -3.18 32.35
C ALA A 819 48.23 -4.36 31.62
#